data_AF-A0A5C6G1Y7-F1
#
_entry.id   AF-A0A5C6G1Y7-F1
#
_cell.length_a   1.000
_cell.length_b   1.000
_cell.length_c   1.000
_cell.angle_alpha   90.00
_cell.angle_beta   90.00
_cell.angle_gamma   90.00
#
_symmetry.space_group_name_H-M   'P 1'
#
loop_
_entity.id
_entity.type
_entity.pdbx_description
1 polymer ?
#
loop_
_entity_poly.entity_id
_entity_poly.type
_entity_poly.pdbx_seq_one_letter_code
_entity_poly.pdbx_strand_id
1 'polypeptide(L)'
;MRILLAAFFAVSFAATSIGLADDRPNVLLILVDDLKPAIAAFGNETAQTPNLDDLTRRGMRFDAAYCNQAVCAPSRFTLMLGSHSTSTGLYGLGNRLRESHPDAVTMPQHFAANGYRTESLGKVFHIGHGNIGDPESFQVPHFKEKVIEYVDPASTDGGKLTREEAFFTNQKLGEIKSLPRGAAYESPDVADTAYADGRVAEETIRRLEAAKKRRQTEGTPFFIAAGFARPHLPFSAPKKYWDLYDPAELPMPDNEQLPQGAPEVAGKRGGEISNYKPVPEEREASYSDDLKRNLIHGYYAATSFVDAQIGKVVQAVDRLGLDDNTIIVLWGDHGFHLGDLGIWTKHTNYEQANRIPIVIVAPGVAEPGSSTGQLTETVDIYPTLAELAGLPKPTGPQPIDGVSLVPVLKDPDARVRDHAYHAYPKKMMGRAIRTDRYRLVQWKRIGAPDLDAEYELYDYQSDPLETKNLAADMPQVVRRLSAILATYPQAVPRAGTKSAAGKKKNGKGQAKPKAAAVDAQSSTIAGRWSAKRANDWYRQIDWPLGANFVPSTAINQLEMWQEATFDPDTIDRELGYAEKIGMNTMRVFLHDIPWRTDAEGFFRRVDRYLEIADSHGIRTMFVFFDGVWHPNPVAGLQPQPLPGVHNSGWVQSPGRKILDDPAGQDALKPYVQSVLRRYADDSRVLIWDLFNEPDNGNGNSYGLAGQNLELNPDVKRQRAQELLEKTFRWARKVNPSQPLTVGLWTGDYINRPRPIDRLVLDNNDVHSFHTYGGPQTARRKMEDLLALGRPLLCTEYMARGNNSTFAGVLPILKELNVGAYNWGFVNGRSQTIYPWDSWQAAYTSMPDPWFHDIFHTDGRAYDSAETDLIRRLSESK
;
A
#
# COMPACT_ATOMS: atom_id res chain seq x y z
N MET A 1 -41.20 20.96 -69.91
CA MET A 1 -41.31 21.61 -68.58
C MET A 1 -42.32 20.79 -67.77
N ARG A 2 -41.94 19.63 -67.18
CA ARG A 2 -41.54 19.41 -65.76
C ARG A 2 -42.32 20.34 -64.82
N ILE A 3 -43.18 19.88 -63.91
CA ILE A 3 -42.89 19.04 -62.73
C ILE A 3 -44.15 18.22 -62.33
N LEU A 4 -43.93 16.95 -61.93
CA LEU A 4 -44.90 15.99 -61.40
C LEU A 4 -45.26 16.25 -59.92
N LEU A 5 -46.54 16.09 -59.57
CA LEU A 5 -47.01 15.88 -58.19
C LEU A 5 -46.67 14.45 -57.74
N ALA A 6 -46.04 14.31 -56.57
CA ALA A 6 -45.82 13.02 -55.92
C ALA A 6 -46.79 12.88 -54.73
N ALA A 7 -47.51 11.76 -54.72
CA ALA A 7 -48.47 11.36 -53.70
C ALA A 7 -47.78 10.78 -52.46
N PHE A 8 -48.36 11.07 -51.29
CA PHE A 8 -48.02 10.50 -49.98
C PHE A 8 -48.43 9.01 -49.91
N PHE A 9 -47.49 8.12 -49.57
CA PHE A 9 -47.78 6.79 -49.03
C PHE A 9 -47.17 6.69 -47.63
N ALA A 10 -48.04 6.58 -46.62
CA ALA A 10 -47.65 6.28 -45.26
C ALA A 10 -47.50 4.77 -45.10
N VAL A 11 -46.28 4.30 -44.80
CA VAL A 11 -46.02 2.92 -44.37
C VAL A 11 -45.71 2.96 -42.88
N SER A 12 -46.66 2.52 -42.07
CA SER A 12 -46.45 2.26 -40.64
C SER A 12 -45.58 1.01 -40.49
N PHE A 13 -44.33 1.19 -40.11
CA PHE A 13 -43.49 0.10 -39.59
C PHE A 13 -43.92 -0.18 -38.14
N ALA A 14 -44.69 -1.25 -37.95
CA ALA A 14 -44.82 -1.89 -36.65
C ALA A 14 -43.48 -2.56 -36.32
N ALA A 15 -42.67 -1.91 -35.47
CA ALA A 15 -41.49 -2.53 -34.89
C ALA A 15 -41.94 -3.68 -33.97
N THR A 16 -41.93 -4.89 -34.50
CA THR A 16 -42.02 -6.11 -33.70
C THR A 16 -40.68 -6.22 -32.96
N SER A 17 -40.69 -5.91 -31.67
CA SER A 17 -39.58 -6.19 -30.76
C SER A 17 -39.43 -7.70 -30.63
N ILE A 18 -38.63 -8.30 -31.52
CA ILE A 18 -38.08 -9.64 -31.30
C ILE A 18 -37.16 -9.49 -30.08
N GLY A 19 -37.63 -9.96 -28.93
CA GLY A 19 -36.80 -10.05 -27.73
C GLY A 19 -35.65 -11.00 -28.04
N LEU A 20 -34.46 -10.45 -28.26
CA LEU A 20 -33.23 -11.22 -28.14
C LEU A 20 -33.23 -11.76 -26.70
N ALA A 21 -33.26 -13.08 -26.56
CA ALA A 21 -33.00 -13.71 -25.28
C ALA A 21 -31.67 -13.14 -24.77
N ASP A 22 -31.68 -12.60 -23.56
CA ASP A 22 -30.48 -12.10 -22.94
C ASP A 22 -29.55 -13.29 -22.69
N ASP A 23 -28.48 -13.44 -23.47
CA ASP A 23 -27.53 -14.57 -23.40
C ASP A 23 -26.61 -14.51 -22.17
N ARG A 24 -26.79 -13.52 -21.27
CA ARG A 24 -25.94 -13.36 -20.08
C ARG A 24 -26.12 -14.53 -19.09
N PRO A 25 -25.02 -15.15 -18.61
CA PRO A 25 -25.09 -16.27 -17.70
C PRO A 25 -25.53 -15.85 -16.29
N ASN A 26 -26.15 -16.77 -15.55
CA ASN A 26 -26.36 -16.57 -14.11
C ASN A 26 -25.06 -16.82 -13.34
N VAL A 27 -25.00 -16.37 -12.09
CA VAL A 27 -23.86 -16.61 -11.19
C VAL A 27 -24.36 -17.19 -9.87
N LEU A 28 -23.88 -18.39 -9.54
CA LEU A 28 -23.98 -19.00 -8.22
C LEU A 28 -22.59 -19.03 -7.59
N LEU A 29 -22.40 -18.21 -6.57
CA LEU A 29 -21.15 -18.10 -5.83
C LEU A 29 -21.29 -18.83 -4.49
N ILE A 30 -20.63 -19.98 -4.37
CA ILE A 30 -20.63 -20.84 -3.18
C ILE A 30 -19.40 -20.50 -2.35
N LEU A 31 -19.64 -20.00 -1.14
CA LEU A 31 -18.60 -19.56 -0.21
C LEU A 31 -18.58 -20.51 0.98
N VAL A 32 -17.42 -21.08 1.29
CA VAL A 32 -17.27 -22.01 2.42
C VAL A 32 -16.23 -21.47 3.40
N ASP A 33 -16.64 -21.35 4.65
CA ASP A 33 -15.82 -20.80 5.73
C ASP A 33 -14.79 -21.82 6.24
N ASP A 34 -13.53 -21.43 6.37
CA ASP A 34 -12.43 -22.26 6.87
C ASP A 34 -12.12 -23.52 6.04
N LEU A 35 -12.61 -23.60 4.79
CA LEU A 35 -12.39 -24.75 3.92
C LEU A 35 -11.00 -24.70 3.26
N LYS A 36 -10.12 -25.61 3.67
CA LYS A 36 -8.90 -25.96 2.93
C LYS A 36 -9.21 -27.01 1.85
N PRO A 37 -8.26 -27.37 0.95
CA PRO A 37 -8.41 -28.48 0.00
C PRO A 37 -8.50 -29.90 0.62
N ALA A 38 -9.24 -30.06 1.72
CA ALA A 38 -9.61 -31.36 2.30
C ALA A 38 -10.80 -31.96 1.51
N ILE A 39 -10.56 -32.17 0.21
CA ILE A 39 -11.53 -32.65 -0.79
C ILE A 39 -10.83 -33.77 -1.55
N ALA A 40 -11.51 -34.91 -1.78
CA ALA A 40 -10.90 -36.07 -2.44
C ALA A 40 -10.38 -35.73 -3.85
N ALA A 41 -11.17 -34.98 -4.62
CA ALA A 41 -10.74 -34.48 -5.92
C ALA A 41 -9.55 -33.52 -5.86
N PHE A 42 -9.09 -33.03 -4.71
CA PHE A 42 -7.83 -32.27 -4.55
C PHE A 42 -6.65 -33.13 -4.07
N GLY A 43 -6.83 -34.46 -4.02
CA GLY A 43 -5.82 -35.42 -3.59
C GLY A 43 -5.85 -35.74 -2.10
N ASN A 44 -6.91 -35.37 -1.37
CA ASN A 44 -7.07 -35.77 0.03
C ASN A 44 -7.73 -37.15 0.13
N GLU A 45 -6.95 -38.19 0.37
CA GLU A 45 -7.44 -39.59 0.39
C GLU A 45 -8.41 -39.88 1.55
N THR A 46 -8.39 -39.08 2.61
CA THR A 46 -9.28 -39.24 3.76
C THR A 46 -10.66 -38.65 3.49
N ALA A 47 -10.74 -37.52 2.78
CA ALA A 47 -11.97 -36.75 2.64
C ALA A 47 -13.07 -37.51 1.90
N GLN A 48 -14.28 -37.54 2.47
CA GLN A 48 -15.47 -38.07 1.80
C GLN A 48 -16.34 -36.91 1.31
N THR A 49 -16.07 -36.47 0.07
CA THR A 49 -16.67 -35.27 -0.54
C THR A 49 -17.22 -35.52 -1.95
N PRO A 50 -18.12 -36.51 -2.14
CA PRO A 50 -18.55 -36.92 -3.47
C PRO A 50 -19.21 -35.79 -4.29
N ASN A 51 -19.88 -34.84 -3.64
CA ASN A 51 -20.58 -33.77 -4.36
C ASN A 51 -19.63 -32.65 -4.82
N LEU A 52 -18.62 -32.32 -4.01
CA LEU A 52 -17.55 -31.40 -4.41
C LEU A 52 -16.65 -32.05 -5.47
N ASP A 53 -16.43 -33.36 -5.40
CA ASP A 53 -15.74 -34.12 -6.45
C ASP A 53 -16.52 -34.04 -7.77
N ASP A 54 -17.85 -34.24 -7.73
CA ASP A 54 -18.72 -34.04 -8.88
C ASP A 54 -18.66 -32.61 -9.42
N LEU A 55 -18.62 -31.60 -8.54
CA LEU A 55 -18.46 -30.21 -8.98
C LEU A 55 -17.13 -30.00 -9.72
N THR A 56 -16.03 -30.64 -9.28
CA THR A 56 -14.75 -30.57 -9.99
C THR A 56 -14.82 -31.23 -11.37
N ARG A 57 -15.56 -32.34 -11.51
CA ARG A 57 -15.80 -32.99 -12.82
C ARG A 57 -16.58 -32.11 -13.79
N ARG A 58 -17.39 -31.17 -13.28
CA ARG A 58 -18.19 -30.25 -14.09
C ARG A 58 -17.44 -28.98 -14.52
N GLY A 59 -16.38 -28.61 -13.81
CA GLY A 59 -15.67 -27.35 -14.02
C GLY A 59 -14.17 -27.52 -14.16
N MET A 60 -13.45 -26.42 -13.97
CA MET A 60 -12.00 -26.42 -13.84
C MET A 60 -11.58 -26.31 -12.38
N ARG A 61 -10.72 -27.23 -11.94
CA ARG A 61 -10.10 -27.24 -10.59
C ARG A 61 -8.78 -26.45 -10.61
N PHE A 62 -8.62 -25.51 -9.68
CA PHE A 62 -7.37 -24.75 -9.52
C PHE A 62 -6.51 -25.36 -8.40
N ASP A 63 -5.42 -26.03 -8.78
CA ASP A 63 -4.62 -26.81 -7.84
C ASP A 63 -3.76 -25.94 -6.90
N ALA A 64 -3.52 -24.69 -7.29
CA ALA A 64 -2.66 -23.73 -6.58
C ALA A 64 -3.36 -22.38 -6.36
N ALA A 65 -4.47 -22.40 -5.63
CA ALA A 65 -5.22 -21.19 -5.24
C ALA A 65 -4.94 -20.76 -3.78
N TYR A 66 -4.88 -19.45 -3.56
CA TYR A 66 -4.49 -18.83 -2.29
C TYR A 66 -5.44 -17.72 -1.87
N CYS A 67 -5.80 -17.69 -0.58
CA CYS A 67 -6.46 -16.53 0.01
C CYS A 67 -5.45 -15.39 0.18
N ASN A 68 -5.91 -14.13 0.07
CA ASN A 68 -5.00 -12.99 0.22
C ASN A 68 -4.71 -12.62 1.69
N GLN A 69 -5.51 -13.12 2.65
CA GLN A 69 -5.25 -13.03 4.09
C GLN A 69 -6.05 -14.09 4.86
N ALA A 70 -5.37 -14.94 5.64
CA ALA A 70 -5.97 -16.07 6.36
C ALA A 70 -6.78 -15.70 7.64
N VAL A 71 -7.87 -14.95 7.47
CA VAL A 71 -8.91 -14.68 8.49
C VAL A 71 -10.22 -14.21 7.83
N CYS A 72 -11.39 -14.62 8.36
CA CYS A 72 -12.66 -14.55 7.65
C CYS A 72 -13.02 -13.14 7.10
N ALA A 73 -13.12 -12.11 7.96
CA ALA A 73 -13.61 -10.80 7.50
C ALA A 73 -12.71 -10.15 6.44
N PRO A 74 -11.37 -10.04 6.65
CA PRO A 74 -10.45 -9.56 5.62
C PRO A 74 -10.52 -10.37 4.31
N SER A 75 -10.51 -11.70 4.36
CA SER A 75 -10.59 -12.51 3.14
C SER A 75 -11.90 -12.26 2.37
N ARG A 76 -13.03 -12.18 3.08
CA ARG A 76 -14.33 -11.88 2.48
C ARG A 76 -14.39 -10.46 1.91
N PHE A 77 -13.72 -9.49 2.52
CA PHE A 77 -13.55 -8.17 1.90
C PHE A 77 -12.69 -8.24 0.64
N THR A 78 -11.62 -9.04 0.63
CA THR A 78 -10.77 -9.18 -0.58
C THR A 78 -11.56 -9.75 -1.76
N LEU A 79 -12.39 -10.76 -1.52
CA LEU A 79 -13.30 -11.33 -2.53
C LEU A 79 -14.29 -10.28 -3.04
N MET A 80 -14.97 -9.60 -2.12
CA MET A 80 -16.07 -8.70 -2.47
C MET A 80 -15.59 -7.41 -3.13
N LEU A 81 -14.36 -6.97 -2.85
CA LEU A 81 -13.81 -5.72 -3.39
C LEU A 81 -12.88 -5.94 -4.58
N GLY A 82 -12.32 -7.14 -4.73
CA GLY A 82 -11.26 -7.43 -5.71
C GLY A 82 -9.94 -6.73 -5.34
N SER A 83 -9.72 -6.43 -4.06
CA SER A 83 -8.54 -5.71 -3.55
C SER A 83 -7.84 -6.51 -2.47
N HIS A 84 -6.51 -6.45 -2.41
CA HIS A 84 -5.76 -7.02 -1.29
C HIS A 84 -6.08 -6.28 0.01
N SER A 85 -5.98 -6.99 1.14
CA SER A 85 -6.14 -6.36 2.46
C SER A 85 -5.10 -5.27 2.69
N THR A 86 -3.91 -5.42 2.10
CA THR A 86 -2.82 -4.43 2.16
C THR A 86 -3.08 -3.17 1.35
N SER A 87 -3.97 -3.22 0.36
CA SER A 87 -4.38 -2.05 -0.43
C SER A 87 -5.49 -1.25 0.27
N THR A 88 -6.34 -1.93 1.06
CA THR A 88 -7.50 -1.33 1.72
C THR A 88 -7.28 -1.04 3.21
N GLY A 89 -6.32 -1.68 3.86
CA GLY A 89 -6.13 -1.57 5.31
C GLY A 89 -7.18 -2.33 6.13
N LEU A 90 -8.00 -3.18 5.48
CA LEU A 90 -9.06 -3.97 6.11
C LEU A 90 -8.50 -5.27 6.69
N TYR A 91 -7.76 -5.16 7.79
CA TYR A 91 -6.97 -6.26 8.35
C TYR A 91 -7.63 -7.11 9.44
N GLY A 92 -8.73 -6.67 10.05
CA GLY A 92 -9.25 -7.28 11.29
C GLY A 92 -10.74 -7.61 11.26
N LEU A 93 -11.15 -8.48 12.19
CA LEU A 93 -12.52 -9.00 12.33
C LEU A 93 -13.58 -7.96 12.75
N GLY A 94 -13.17 -6.78 13.22
CA GLY A 94 -14.08 -5.72 13.70
C GLY A 94 -14.20 -4.50 12.79
N ASN A 95 -13.63 -4.54 11.58
CA ASN A 95 -13.68 -3.42 10.66
C ASN A 95 -15.01 -3.46 9.88
N ARG A 96 -15.84 -2.41 10.00
CA ARG A 96 -17.05 -2.25 9.20
C ARG A 96 -16.72 -1.60 7.86
N LEU A 97 -17.09 -2.26 6.76
CA LEU A 97 -16.74 -1.84 5.40
C LEU A 97 -17.10 -0.37 5.14
N ARG A 98 -18.37 0.00 5.30
CA ARG A 98 -18.88 1.35 4.99
C ARG A 98 -18.38 2.45 5.93
N GLU A 99 -17.85 2.10 7.11
CA GLU A 99 -17.21 3.09 7.99
C GLU A 99 -15.79 3.44 7.51
N SER A 100 -15.12 2.50 6.84
CA SER A 100 -13.74 2.66 6.36
C SER A 100 -13.67 3.06 4.88
N HIS A 101 -14.56 2.52 4.06
CA HIS A 101 -14.68 2.75 2.63
C HIS A 101 -16.17 2.95 2.28
N PRO A 102 -16.75 4.12 2.57
CA PRO A 102 -18.18 4.37 2.37
C PRO A 102 -18.60 4.15 0.92
N ASP A 103 -17.76 4.59 -0.03
CA ASP A 103 -18.06 4.57 -1.45
C ASP A 103 -17.52 3.32 -2.18
N ALA A 104 -17.06 2.30 -1.44
CA ALA A 104 -16.55 1.08 -2.06
C ALA A 104 -17.58 0.42 -2.97
N VAL A 105 -17.17 -0.01 -4.16
CA VAL A 105 -18.05 -0.74 -5.09
C VAL A 105 -17.75 -2.22 -4.97
N THR A 106 -18.68 -2.99 -4.40
CA THR A 106 -18.51 -4.44 -4.24
C THR A 106 -18.95 -5.21 -5.49
N MET A 107 -18.47 -6.44 -5.62
CA MET A 107 -18.84 -7.35 -6.71
C MET A 107 -20.35 -7.48 -6.91
N PRO A 108 -21.16 -7.76 -5.87
CA PRO A 108 -22.61 -7.79 -6.04
C PRO A 108 -23.21 -6.44 -6.47
N GLN A 109 -22.64 -5.30 -6.08
CA GLN A 109 -23.11 -3.98 -6.54
C GLN A 109 -22.81 -3.75 -8.03
N HIS A 110 -21.64 -4.18 -8.51
CA HIS A 110 -21.31 -4.11 -9.92
C HIS A 110 -22.24 -4.98 -10.77
N PHE A 111 -22.53 -6.19 -10.32
CA PHE A 111 -23.53 -7.05 -10.97
C PHE A 111 -24.93 -6.42 -10.94
N ALA A 112 -25.36 -5.87 -9.80
CA ALA A 112 -26.65 -5.18 -9.68
C ALA A 112 -26.77 -3.98 -10.65
N ALA A 113 -25.72 -3.16 -10.73
CA ALA A 113 -25.65 -2.02 -11.63
C ALA A 113 -25.73 -2.41 -13.11
N ASN A 114 -25.38 -3.67 -13.44
CA ASN A 114 -25.45 -4.23 -14.79
C ASN A 114 -26.65 -5.16 -14.98
N GLY A 115 -27.71 -5.02 -14.20
CA GLY A 115 -29.00 -5.67 -14.45
C GLY A 115 -29.16 -7.09 -13.90
N TYR A 116 -28.24 -7.55 -13.04
CA TYR A 116 -28.45 -8.77 -12.27
C TYR A 116 -29.29 -8.50 -11.04
N ARG A 117 -30.11 -9.47 -10.64
CA ARG A 117 -30.66 -9.50 -9.29
C ARG A 117 -29.65 -10.13 -8.33
N THR A 118 -29.19 -9.35 -7.34
CA THR A 118 -28.16 -9.82 -6.40
C THR A 118 -28.74 -10.19 -5.04
N GLU A 119 -28.43 -11.40 -4.59
CA GLU A 119 -28.95 -11.98 -3.36
C GLU A 119 -27.83 -12.62 -2.52
N SER A 120 -27.97 -12.58 -1.20
CA SER A 120 -27.05 -13.24 -0.27
C SER A 120 -27.76 -13.97 0.85
N LEU A 121 -27.15 -15.05 1.32
CA LEU A 121 -27.68 -15.94 2.36
C LEU A 121 -26.54 -16.68 3.07
N GLY A 122 -26.70 -16.91 4.38
CA GLY A 122 -25.68 -17.57 5.21
C GLY A 122 -24.45 -16.69 5.49
N LYS A 123 -23.24 -17.26 5.54
CA LYS A 123 -22.01 -16.50 5.82
C LYS A 123 -21.39 -15.96 4.54
N VAL A 124 -21.75 -14.73 4.14
CA VAL A 124 -21.21 -14.06 2.94
C VAL A 124 -20.21 -12.98 3.32
N PHE A 125 -20.69 -11.84 3.83
CA PHE A 125 -19.85 -10.95 4.65
C PHE A 125 -19.76 -11.51 6.07
N HIS A 126 -18.68 -11.20 6.77
CA HIS A 126 -18.55 -11.56 8.18
C HIS A 126 -19.56 -10.76 9.04
N ILE A 127 -20.38 -11.46 9.81
CA ILE A 127 -21.27 -10.88 10.82
C ILE A 127 -20.81 -11.42 12.17
N GLY A 128 -20.57 -10.53 13.14
CA GLY A 128 -19.94 -10.85 14.41
C GLY A 128 -18.69 -10.02 14.67
N HIS A 129 -18.14 -10.07 15.88
CA HIS A 129 -16.94 -9.33 16.28
C HIS A 129 -17.05 -7.80 16.08
N GLY A 130 -18.26 -7.26 16.15
CA GLY A 130 -18.63 -5.86 15.89
C GLY A 130 -19.14 -5.59 14.47
N ASN A 131 -18.93 -6.54 13.53
CA ASN A 131 -19.41 -6.44 12.17
C ASN A 131 -20.90 -6.80 12.03
N ILE A 132 -21.55 -6.14 11.08
CA ILE A 132 -22.99 -6.29 10.79
C ILE A 132 -23.26 -6.72 9.33
N GLY A 133 -22.22 -7.15 8.62
CA GLY A 133 -22.26 -7.40 7.18
C GLY A 133 -22.22 -6.11 6.35
N ASP A 134 -22.68 -6.17 5.10
CA ASP A 134 -22.85 -5.01 4.22
C ASP A 134 -24.17 -5.11 3.43
N PRO A 135 -25.31 -4.73 4.03
CA PRO A 135 -26.62 -4.80 3.34
C PRO A 135 -26.68 -4.00 2.04
N GLU A 136 -25.87 -2.94 1.90
CA GLU A 136 -25.78 -2.10 0.70
C GLU A 136 -25.27 -2.86 -0.53
N SER A 137 -24.60 -4.00 -0.33
CA SER A 137 -24.07 -4.80 -1.43
C SER A 137 -25.16 -5.50 -2.25
N PHE A 138 -26.30 -5.84 -1.64
CA PHE A 138 -27.28 -6.73 -2.25
C PHE A 138 -28.64 -6.04 -2.39
N GLN A 139 -29.36 -6.36 -3.47
CA GLN A 139 -30.71 -5.82 -3.69
C GLN A 139 -31.78 -6.54 -2.83
N VAL A 140 -31.48 -7.75 -2.38
CA VAL A 140 -32.37 -8.55 -1.54
C VAL A 140 -31.86 -8.59 -0.11
N PRO A 141 -32.72 -8.38 0.90
CA PRO A 141 -32.34 -8.54 2.29
C PRO A 141 -31.65 -9.86 2.55
N HIS A 142 -30.51 -9.77 3.23
CA HIS A 142 -29.68 -10.91 3.56
C HIS A 142 -30.44 -11.93 4.41
N PHE A 143 -30.44 -13.21 3.99
CA PHE A 143 -30.94 -14.29 4.83
C PHE A 143 -29.86 -14.70 5.82
N LYS A 144 -29.99 -14.19 7.04
CA LYS A 144 -29.05 -14.42 8.13
C LYS A 144 -29.32 -15.76 8.79
N GLU A 145 -28.27 -16.56 8.94
CA GLU A 145 -28.25 -17.78 9.76
C GLU A 145 -27.12 -17.73 10.79
N LYS A 146 -27.14 -18.66 11.75
CA LYS A 146 -26.10 -18.74 12.78
C LYS A 146 -24.82 -19.32 12.19
N VAL A 147 -23.69 -18.68 12.48
CA VAL A 147 -22.37 -19.27 12.22
C VAL A 147 -22.02 -20.24 13.34
N ILE A 148 -22.13 -19.80 14.60
CA ILE A 148 -21.92 -20.65 15.77
C ILE A 148 -23.28 -21.16 16.24
N GLU A 149 -23.45 -22.48 16.21
CA GLU A 149 -24.70 -23.13 16.60
C GLU A 149 -24.41 -24.49 17.27
N TYR A 150 -25.25 -24.80 18.26
CA TYR A 150 -25.28 -26.06 18.98
C TYR A 150 -26.71 -26.57 19.06
N VAL A 151 -26.88 -27.86 18.89
CA VAL A 151 -28.17 -28.55 19.07
C VAL A 151 -28.23 -29.22 20.44
N ASP A 152 -27.10 -29.71 20.96
CA ASP A 152 -27.04 -30.30 22.29
C ASP A 152 -26.83 -29.20 23.37
N PRO A 153 -27.77 -29.03 24.32
CA PRO A 153 -27.60 -28.08 25.42
C PRO A 153 -26.35 -28.34 26.29
N ALA A 154 -25.85 -29.58 26.36
CA ALA A 154 -24.62 -29.92 27.08
C ALA A 154 -23.38 -29.27 26.46
N SER A 155 -23.39 -29.02 25.15
CA SER A 155 -22.35 -28.31 24.43
C SER A 155 -22.18 -26.86 24.89
N THR A 156 -23.20 -26.29 25.56
CA THR A 156 -23.27 -24.87 25.96
C THR A 156 -23.54 -24.67 27.46
N ASP A 157 -23.13 -25.62 28.32
CA ASP A 157 -23.36 -25.57 29.77
C ASP A 157 -24.85 -25.39 30.16
N GLY A 158 -25.72 -26.12 29.45
CA GLY A 158 -27.17 -26.09 29.64
C GLY A 158 -27.88 -24.99 28.84
N GLY A 159 -27.41 -24.67 27.63
CA GLY A 159 -28.04 -23.68 26.76
C GLY A 159 -27.61 -22.22 27.01
N LYS A 160 -26.49 -22.00 27.70
CA LYS A 160 -26.00 -20.65 28.01
C LYS A 160 -25.25 -20.07 26.82
N LEU A 161 -25.36 -18.74 26.64
CA LEU A 161 -24.59 -18.02 25.62
C LEU A 161 -23.09 -18.23 25.82
N THR A 162 -22.44 -18.89 24.87
CA THR A 162 -21.00 -19.17 24.90
C THR A 162 -20.17 -17.99 24.41
N ARG A 163 -18.85 -18.01 24.68
CA ARG A 163 -17.89 -16.99 24.21
C ARG A 163 -18.00 -16.73 22.71
N GLU A 164 -18.05 -17.78 21.90
CA GLU A 164 -18.05 -17.67 20.44
C GLU A 164 -19.41 -17.30 19.88
N GLU A 165 -20.51 -17.82 20.44
CA GLU A 165 -21.85 -17.32 20.10
C GLU A 165 -21.95 -15.82 20.39
N ALA A 166 -21.39 -15.35 21.50
CA ALA A 166 -21.38 -13.94 21.87
C ALA A 166 -20.60 -13.09 20.86
N PHE A 167 -19.42 -13.54 20.40
CA PHE A 167 -18.70 -12.88 19.31
C PHE A 167 -19.53 -12.81 18.03
N PHE A 168 -20.09 -13.94 17.55
CA PHE A 168 -20.80 -14.00 16.27
C PHE A 168 -22.20 -13.38 16.29
N THR A 169 -22.80 -13.22 17.47
CA THR A 169 -24.07 -12.52 17.65
C THR A 169 -23.90 -11.05 18.06
N ASN A 170 -22.66 -10.57 18.26
CA ASN A 170 -22.34 -9.25 18.79
C ASN A 170 -22.93 -8.97 20.18
N GLN A 171 -23.13 -10.01 20.98
CA GLN A 171 -23.64 -9.90 22.34
C GLN A 171 -22.47 -9.86 23.33
N LYS A 172 -22.59 -9.05 24.39
CA LYS A 172 -21.63 -9.04 25.51
C LYS A 172 -20.14 -8.97 25.10
N LEU A 173 -19.81 -8.24 24.02
CA LEU A 173 -18.44 -8.16 23.48
C LEU A 173 -17.39 -7.66 24.50
N GLY A 174 -17.81 -6.86 25.49
CA GLY A 174 -16.95 -6.41 26.59
C GLY A 174 -16.75 -7.41 27.74
N GLU A 175 -17.52 -8.51 27.75
CA GLU A 175 -17.58 -9.47 28.84
C GLU A 175 -17.30 -10.91 28.36
N ILE A 176 -16.77 -11.10 27.15
CA ILE A 176 -16.64 -12.44 26.55
C ILE A 176 -15.94 -13.45 27.46
N LYS A 177 -14.88 -13.05 28.17
CA LYS A 177 -14.12 -13.95 29.06
C LYS A 177 -14.93 -14.47 30.26
N SER A 178 -16.02 -13.79 30.65
CA SER A 178 -16.89 -14.24 31.74
C SER A 178 -17.93 -15.26 31.28
N LEU A 179 -18.10 -15.44 29.97
CA LEU A 179 -19.03 -16.41 29.40
C LEU A 179 -18.44 -17.81 29.35
N PRO A 180 -19.28 -18.86 29.45
CA PRO A 180 -18.85 -20.24 29.31
C PRO A 180 -18.30 -20.51 27.91
N ARG A 181 -17.43 -21.52 27.81
CA ARG A 181 -16.90 -22.01 26.54
C ARG A 181 -17.83 -23.07 25.96
N GLY A 182 -18.15 -22.95 24.67
CA GLY A 182 -18.90 -23.97 23.94
C GLY A 182 -18.05 -25.18 23.59
N ALA A 183 -18.66 -26.32 23.28
CA ALA A 183 -17.91 -27.50 22.82
C ALA A 183 -17.22 -27.22 21.48
N ALA A 184 -16.00 -27.69 21.29
CA ALA A 184 -15.27 -27.53 20.03
C ALA A 184 -15.88 -28.36 18.90
N TYR A 185 -16.67 -29.37 19.26
CA TYR A 185 -17.34 -30.29 18.35
C TYR A 185 -18.59 -30.88 19.00
N GLU A 186 -19.55 -31.27 18.18
CA GLU A 186 -20.70 -32.10 18.59
C GLU A 186 -21.21 -32.94 17.42
N SER A 187 -21.80 -34.10 17.75
CA SER A 187 -22.27 -35.10 16.79
C SER A 187 -23.66 -35.66 17.12
N PRO A 188 -24.70 -34.83 17.32
CA PRO A 188 -26.04 -35.32 17.63
C PRO A 188 -26.66 -36.02 16.42
N ASP A 189 -27.49 -37.04 16.67
CA ASP A 189 -28.24 -37.73 15.63
C ASP A 189 -29.50 -36.92 15.24
N VAL A 190 -29.33 -36.03 14.27
CA VAL A 190 -30.35 -35.07 13.85
C VAL A 190 -30.36 -34.89 12.34
N ALA A 191 -31.43 -34.29 11.81
CA ALA A 191 -31.49 -33.91 10.40
C ALA A 191 -30.50 -32.78 10.06
N ASP A 192 -30.14 -32.67 8.79
CA ASP A 192 -29.22 -31.63 8.29
C ASP A 192 -29.68 -30.20 8.63
N THR A 193 -30.99 -29.97 8.58
CA THR A 193 -31.63 -28.67 8.87
C THR A 193 -31.64 -28.29 10.34
N ALA A 194 -31.21 -29.19 11.23
CA ALA A 194 -30.93 -28.82 12.62
C ALA A 194 -29.78 -27.81 12.71
N TYR A 195 -28.87 -27.80 11.73
CA TYR A 195 -27.80 -26.82 11.61
C TYR A 195 -28.02 -25.83 10.47
N ALA A 196 -27.44 -24.65 10.63
CA ALA A 196 -27.52 -23.53 9.69
C ALA A 196 -27.26 -23.90 8.23
N ASP A 197 -26.24 -24.71 7.94
CA ASP A 197 -25.86 -25.03 6.55
C ASP A 197 -26.94 -25.84 5.81
N GLY A 198 -27.70 -26.69 6.51
CA GLY A 198 -28.87 -27.37 5.94
C GLY A 198 -29.98 -26.39 5.57
N ARG A 199 -30.25 -25.39 6.42
CA ARG A 199 -31.26 -24.34 6.18
C ARG A 199 -30.84 -23.36 5.09
N VAL A 200 -29.56 -23.01 5.04
CA VAL A 200 -28.93 -22.21 3.97
C VAL A 200 -29.10 -22.92 2.62
N ALA A 201 -28.89 -24.24 2.55
CA ALA A 201 -29.10 -25.01 1.32
C ALA A 201 -30.57 -24.96 0.87
N GLU A 202 -31.53 -25.23 1.76
CA GLU A 202 -32.96 -25.17 1.43
C GLU A 202 -33.39 -23.77 0.95
N GLU A 203 -32.95 -22.71 1.63
CA GLU A 203 -33.23 -21.34 1.22
C GLU A 203 -32.58 -20.99 -0.12
N THR A 204 -31.38 -21.52 -0.41
CA THR A 204 -30.73 -21.33 -1.71
C THR A 204 -31.55 -21.97 -2.82
N ILE A 205 -32.03 -23.21 -2.61
CA ILE A 205 -32.88 -23.93 -3.57
C ILE A 205 -34.16 -23.14 -3.84
N ARG A 206 -34.81 -22.63 -2.80
CA ARG A 206 -36.01 -21.77 -2.93
C ARG A 206 -35.73 -20.50 -3.74
N ARG A 207 -34.55 -19.88 -3.57
CA ARG A 207 -34.13 -18.71 -4.36
C ARG A 207 -33.79 -19.05 -5.80
N LEU A 208 -33.22 -20.23 -6.07
CA LEU A 208 -33.00 -20.72 -7.43
C LEU A 208 -34.32 -20.97 -8.16
N GLU A 209 -35.32 -21.55 -7.49
CA GLU A 209 -36.68 -21.74 -8.05
C GLU A 209 -37.32 -20.39 -8.41
N ALA A 210 -37.24 -19.41 -7.50
CA ALA A 210 -37.74 -18.07 -7.74
C ALA A 210 -36.97 -17.37 -8.88
N ALA A 211 -35.65 -17.56 -8.94
CA ALA A 211 -34.80 -17.00 -9.98
C ALA A 211 -35.09 -17.60 -11.36
N LYS A 212 -35.34 -18.91 -11.47
CA LYS A 212 -35.77 -19.57 -12.71
C LYS A 212 -37.06 -18.94 -13.24
N LYS A 213 -38.07 -18.81 -12.36
CA LYS A 213 -39.35 -18.20 -12.73
C LYS A 213 -39.14 -16.77 -13.23
N ARG A 214 -38.38 -15.95 -12.50
CA ARG A 214 -38.06 -14.57 -12.88
C ARG A 214 -37.31 -14.49 -14.21
N ARG A 215 -36.33 -15.37 -14.45
CA ARG A 215 -35.59 -15.41 -15.72
C ARG A 215 -36.53 -15.69 -16.89
N GLN A 216 -37.51 -16.58 -16.72
CA GLN A 216 -38.51 -16.91 -17.74
C GLN A 216 -39.50 -15.77 -18.00
N THR A 217 -39.88 -15.01 -16.97
CA THR A 217 -40.91 -13.96 -17.10
C THR A 217 -40.34 -12.58 -17.44
N GLU A 218 -39.15 -12.25 -16.94
CA GLU A 218 -38.56 -10.91 -17.01
C GLU A 218 -37.21 -10.86 -17.73
N GLY A 219 -36.60 -12.02 -18.04
CA GLY A 219 -35.26 -12.08 -18.64
C GLY A 219 -34.11 -11.76 -17.69
N THR A 220 -34.37 -11.32 -16.46
CA THR A 220 -33.36 -10.88 -15.49
C THR A 220 -32.46 -12.04 -15.02
N PRO A 221 -31.13 -11.99 -15.17
CA PRO A 221 -30.21 -12.98 -14.60
C PRO A 221 -30.11 -12.90 -13.07
N PHE A 222 -29.56 -13.91 -12.42
CA PHE A 222 -29.31 -13.90 -10.96
C PHE A 222 -27.82 -13.89 -10.62
N PHE A 223 -27.49 -13.24 -9.52
CA PHE A 223 -26.24 -13.40 -8.78
C PHE A 223 -26.62 -13.82 -7.36
N ILE A 224 -26.34 -15.06 -6.97
CA ILE A 224 -26.64 -15.59 -5.64
C ILE A 224 -25.32 -15.94 -4.96
N ALA A 225 -25.02 -15.29 -3.83
CA ALA A 225 -23.94 -15.68 -2.95
C ALA A 225 -24.49 -16.55 -1.80
N ALA A 226 -24.16 -17.84 -1.81
CA ALA A 226 -24.55 -18.82 -0.80
C ALA A 226 -23.37 -19.14 0.10
N GLY A 227 -23.45 -18.72 1.37
CA GLY A 227 -22.37 -18.85 2.34
C GLY A 227 -22.61 -19.95 3.37
N PHE A 228 -21.78 -20.98 3.35
CA PHE A 228 -21.80 -22.08 4.31
C PHE A 228 -20.75 -21.87 5.41
N ALA A 229 -21.11 -22.21 6.65
CA ALA A 229 -20.33 -21.95 7.85
C ALA A 229 -19.38 -23.10 8.23
N ARG A 230 -19.70 -24.35 7.92
CA ARG A 230 -18.77 -25.46 8.12
C ARG A 230 -17.72 -25.49 7.00
N PRO A 231 -16.48 -25.92 7.25
CA PRO A 231 -15.98 -26.56 8.48
C PRO A 231 -15.32 -25.60 9.49
N HIS A 232 -15.79 -24.36 9.68
CA HIS A 232 -15.33 -23.51 10.80
C HIS A 232 -15.49 -24.24 12.16
N LEU A 233 -15.03 -23.64 13.26
CA LEU A 233 -15.44 -24.08 14.60
C LEU A 233 -16.85 -23.57 14.97
N PRO A 234 -17.53 -24.13 15.98
CA PRO A 234 -17.34 -25.51 16.44
C PRO A 234 -17.60 -26.49 15.31
N PHE A 235 -16.98 -27.67 15.33
CA PHE A 235 -17.28 -28.74 14.40
C PHE A 235 -18.61 -29.40 14.77
N SER A 236 -19.71 -28.69 14.55
CA SER A 236 -21.08 -29.17 14.77
C SER A 236 -21.62 -29.74 13.47
N ALA A 237 -21.80 -31.06 13.42
CA ALA A 237 -22.34 -31.75 12.25
C ALA A 237 -23.19 -32.95 12.69
N PRO A 238 -24.26 -33.30 11.94
CA PRO A 238 -25.06 -34.48 12.27
C PRO A 238 -24.23 -35.76 12.36
N LYS A 239 -24.60 -36.64 13.29
CA LYS A 239 -23.90 -37.91 13.58
C LYS A 239 -23.55 -38.71 12.33
N LYS A 240 -24.47 -38.80 11.36
CA LYS A 240 -24.26 -39.56 10.12
C LYS A 240 -23.01 -39.15 9.32
N TYR A 241 -22.50 -37.92 9.46
CA TYR A 241 -21.26 -37.48 8.81
C TYR A 241 -20.02 -37.80 9.64
N TRP A 242 -20.14 -37.87 10.95
CA TRP A 242 -19.09 -38.39 11.83
C TRP A 242 -18.87 -39.87 11.57
N ASP A 243 -19.96 -40.63 11.43
CA ASP A 243 -19.95 -42.08 11.21
C ASP A 243 -19.36 -42.49 9.85
N LEU A 244 -19.07 -41.54 8.96
CA LEU A 244 -18.33 -41.80 7.72
C LEU A 244 -16.86 -42.15 7.97
N TYR A 245 -16.31 -41.70 9.09
CA TYR A 245 -14.88 -41.80 9.37
C TYR A 245 -14.65 -42.71 10.58
N ASP A 246 -13.73 -43.65 10.45
CA ASP A 246 -13.11 -44.30 11.60
C ASP A 246 -12.08 -43.33 12.20
N PRO A 247 -12.25 -42.87 13.45
CA PRO A 247 -11.27 -42.00 14.09
C PRO A 247 -9.85 -42.58 14.02
N ALA A 248 -9.68 -43.89 14.17
CA ALA A 248 -8.36 -44.52 14.21
C ALA A 248 -7.57 -44.40 12.89
N GLU A 249 -8.27 -44.23 11.75
CA GLU A 249 -7.65 -44.12 10.42
C GLU A 249 -7.44 -42.66 9.97
N LEU A 250 -7.91 -41.68 10.75
CA LEU A 250 -7.70 -40.28 10.41
C LEU A 250 -6.21 -39.91 10.44
N PRO A 251 -5.75 -38.97 9.59
CA PRO A 251 -4.37 -38.51 9.63
C PRO A 251 -4.10 -37.71 10.90
N MET A 252 -2.83 -37.68 11.34
CA MET A 252 -2.32 -36.80 12.39
C MET A 252 -1.30 -35.83 11.82
N PRO A 253 -1.02 -34.72 12.53
CA PRO A 253 0.08 -33.85 12.13
C PRO A 253 1.42 -34.60 12.17
N ASP A 254 2.12 -34.63 11.03
CA ASP A 254 3.46 -35.21 10.92
C ASP A 254 4.53 -34.37 11.64
N ASN A 255 4.30 -33.05 11.70
CA ASN A 255 5.17 -32.09 12.39
C ASN A 255 4.32 -31.14 13.24
N GLU A 256 4.63 -31.05 14.53
CA GLU A 256 3.98 -30.17 15.49
C GLU A 256 4.89 -29.01 15.96
N GLN A 257 6.09 -28.89 15.40
CA GLN A 257 7.03 -27.83 15.77
C GLN A 257 6.92 -26.64 14.82
N LEU A 258 7.05 -25.43 15.36
CA LEU A 258 7.24 -24.24 14.53
C LEU A 258 8.53 -24.38 13.69
N PRO A 259 8.58 -23.75 12.52
CA PRO A 259 9.74 -23.90 11.65
C PRO A 259 11.02 -23.44 12.34
N GLN A 260 12.08 -24.24 12.23
CA GLN A 260 13.38 -23.88 12.81
C GLN A 260 13.89 -22.59 12.17
N GLY A 261 14.24 -21.60 13.01
CA GLY A 261 14.74 -20.30 12.55
C GLY A 261 13.66 -19.36 12.02
N ALA A 262 12.36 -19.68 12.15
CA ALA A 262 11.30 -18.72 11.90
C ALA A 262 11.39 -17.55 12.92
N PRO A 263 11.14 -16.30 12.51
CA PRO A 263 11.12 -15.18 13.43
C PRO A 263 9.97 -15.28 14.45
N GLU A 264 10.15 -14.72 15.65
CA GLU A 264 9.18 -14.82 16.75
C GLU A 264 7.77 -14.32 16.34
N VAL A 265 7.72 -13.28 15.49
CA VAL A 265 6.46 -12.69 15.03
C VAL A 265 5.57 -13.65 14.23
N ALA A 266 6.18 -14.66 13.57
CA ALA A 266 5.47 -15.66 12.77
C ALA A 266 4.76 -16.70 13.64
N GLY A 267 5.21 -16.86 14.89
CA GLY A 267 4.70 -17.86 15.83
C GLY A 267 3.20 -17.70 16.15
N LYS A 268 2.50 -18.83 16.20
CA LYS A 268 1.10 -18.91 16.63
C LYS A 268 0.86 -20.13 17.53
N ARG A 269 0.20 -19.88 18.66
CA ARG A 269 -0.26 -20.86 19.66
C ARG A 269 -1.54 -20.33 20.31
N GLY A 270 -2.50 -21.23 20.58
CA GLY A 270 -3.85 -20.89 21.07
C GLY A 270 -4.65 -19.98 20.11
N GLY A 271 -5.46 -19.09 20.69
CA GLY A 271 -6.27 -18.11 19.96
C GLY A 271 -7.75 -18.49 19.97
N GLU A 272 -8.40 -18.48 18.80
CA GLU A 272 -9.81 -18.84 18.62
C GLU A 272 -10.16 -20.20 19.24
N ILE A 273 -9.34 -21.23 19.00
CA ILE A 273 -9.64 -22.58 19.47
C ILE A 273 -9.74 -22.69 21.00
N SER A 274 -9.02 -21.82 21.73
CA SER A 274 -9.05 -21.76 23.20
C SER A 274 -10.37 -21.23 23.75
N ASN A 275 -11.27 -20.69 22.91
CA ASN A 275 -12.62 -20.31 23.32
C ASN A 275 -13.59 -21.49 23.41
N TYR A 276 -13.14 -22.70 23.08
CA TYR A 276 -13.94 -23.92 23.12
C TYR A 276 -13.44 -24.91 24.19
N LYS A 277 -14.32 -25.78 24.67
CA LYS A 277 -14.00 -26.95 25.52
C LYS A 277 -14.06 -28.23 24.66
N PRO A 278 -13.29 -29.30 24.96
CA PRO A 278 -12.37 -29.45 26.09
C PRO A 278 -10.97 -28.89 25.84
N VAL A 279 -10.77 -28.09 24.78
CA VAL A 279 -9.48 -27.49 24.45
C VAL A 279 -8.92 -26.70 25.64
N PRO A 280 -7.65 -26.84 26.04
CA PRO A 280 -7.06 -26.04 27.12
C PRO A 280 -7.09 -24.52 26.83
N GLU A 281 -7.26 -23.71 27.87
CA GLU A 281 -7.24 -22.24 27.73
C GLU A 281 -5.82 -21.69 27.65
N GLU A 282 -4.85 -22.40 28.21
CA GLU A 282 -3.45 -22.01 28.21
C GLU A 282 -2.89 -22.00 26.79
N ARG A 283 -2.25 -20.89 26.43
CA ARG A 283 -1.80 -20.64 25.05
C ARG A 283 -0.84 -21.70 24.52
N GLU A 284 0.06 -22.17 25.38
CA GLU A 284 1.15 -23.11 25.05
C GLU A 284 0.82 -24.55 25.51
N ALA A 285 -0.44 -24.87 25.77
CA ALA A 285 -0.83 -26.21 26.19
C ALA A 285 -0.57 -27.25 25.09
N SER A 286 0.01 -28.38 25.47
CA SER A 286 0.05 -29.57 24.62
C SER A 286 -1.34 -30.21 24.56
N TYR A 287 -1.76 -30.63 23.37
CA TYR A 287 -3.04 -31.33 23.18
C TYR A 287 -2.79 -32.83 23.17
N SER A 288 -3.62 -33.59 23.89
CA SER A 288 -3.54 -35.06 23.85
C SER A 288 -3.88 -35.57 22.46
N ASP A 289 -3.36 -36.74 22.09
CA ASP A 289 -3.68 -37.36 20.80
C ASP A 289 -5.18 -37.56 20.62
N ASP A 290 -5.91 -37.94 21.67
CA ASP A 290 -7.37 -38.05 21.64
C ASP A 290 -8.06 -36.73 21.33
N LEU A 291 -7.60 -35.61 21.92
CA LEU A 291 -8.18 -34.30 21.63
C LEU A 291 -7.90 -33.90 20.18
N LYS A 292 -6.65 -34.06 19.73
CA LYS A 292 -6.26 -33.76 18.34
C LYS A 292 -7.09 -34.61 17.36
N ARG A 293 -7.26 -35.90 17.66
CA ARG A 293 -8.06 -36.86 16.89
C ARG A 293 -9.50 -36.40 16.72
N ASN A 294 -10.15 -36.04 17.83
CA ASN A 294 -11.55 -35.62 17.83
C ASN A 294 -11.76 -34.30 17.07
N LEU A 295 -10.80 -33.37 17.17
CA LEU A 295 -10.83 -32.13 16.40
C LEU A 295 -10.68 -32.39 14.89
N ILE A 296 -9.77 -33.28 14.49
CA ILE A 296 -9.57 -33.68 13.09
C ILE A 296 -10.83 -34.38 12.57
N HIS A 297 -11.38 -35.33 13.34
CA HIS A 297 -12.62 -36.03 13.01
C HIS A 297 -13.77 -35.05 12.78
N GLY A 298 -13.92 -34.07 13.69
CA GLY A 298 -14.92 -33.03 13.55
C GLY A 298 -14.74 -32.19 12.29
N TYR A 299 -13.52 -31.80 11.93
CA TYR A 299 -13.26 -31.05 10.71
C TYR A 299 -13.68 -31.84 9.45
N TYR A 300 -13.31 -33.11 9.37
CA TYR A 300 -13.67 -34.00 8.26
C TYR A 300 -15.18 -34.27 8.20
N ALA A 301 -15.83 -34.53 9.34
CA ALA A 301 -17.27 -34.69 9.42
C ALA A 301 -18.02 -33.42 8.99
N ALA A 302 -17.57 -32.25 9.44
CA ALA A 302 -18.12 -30.96 9.05
C ALA A 302 -17.91 -30.67 7.56
N THR A 303 -16.79 -31.12 6.99
CA THR A 303 -16.49 -31.01 5.55
C THR A 303 -17.44 -31.90 4.72
N SER A 304 -17.68 -33.15 5.12
CA SER A 304 -18.68 -34.02 4.47
C SER A 304 -20.11 -33.51 4.64
N PHE A 305 -20.41 -32.86 5.77
CA PHE A 305 -21.72 -32.24 5.97
C PHE A 305 -21.96 -31.11 4.97
N VAL A 306 -21.01 -30.18 4.82
CA VAL A 306 -21.15 -29.07 3.87
C VAL A 306 -21.10 -29.54 2.42
N ASP A 307 -20.30 -30.58 2.11
CA ASP A 307 -20.32 -31.27 0.81
C ASP A 307 -21.74 -31.70 0.43
N ALA A 308 -22.43 -32.41 1.32
CA ALA A 308 -23.80 -32.86 1.07
C ALA A 308 -24.79 -31.70 0.90
N GLN A 309 -24.58 -30.58 1.61
CA GLN A 309 -25.45 -29.41 1.49
C GLN A 309 -25.25 -28.68 0.17
N ILE A 310 -24.00 -28.53 -0.27
CA ILE A 310 -23.65 -27.99 -1.58
C ILE A 310 -24.18 -28.91 -2.69
N GLY A 311 -24.07 -30.22 -2.53
CA GLY A 311 -24.65 -31.21 -3.44
C GLY A 311 -26.13 -30.99 -3.69
N LYS A 312 -26.94 -30.77 -2.64
CA LYS A 312 -28.38 -30.46 -2.78
C LYS A 312 -28.64 -29.20 -3.60
N VAL A 313 -27.83 -28.16 -3.42
CA VAL A 313 -27.95 -26.90 -4.17
C VAL A 313 -27.58 -27.10 -5.64
N VAL A 314 -26.45 -27.75 -5.91
CA VAL A 314 -25.96 -28.01 -7.27
C VAL A 314 -26.92 -28.94 -8.03
N GLN A 315 -27.43 -29.99 -7.40
CA GLN A 315 -28.46 -30.86 -7.98
C GLN A 315 -29.78 -30.11 -8.27
N ALA A 316 -30.09 -29.06 -7.50
CA ALA A 316 -31.25 -28.21 -7.80
C ALA A 316 -31.03 -27.33 -9.03
N VAL A 317 -29.79 -26.88 -9.29
CA VAL A 317 -29.45 -26.19 -10.55
C VAL A 317 -29.78 -27.11 -11.74
N ASP A 318 -29.39 -28.39 -11.67
CA ASP A 318 -29.65 -29.38 -12.71
C ASP A 318 -31.15 -29.66 -12.85
N ARG A 319 -31.84 -29.94 -11.73
CA ARG A 319 -33.29 -30.21 -11.73
C ARG A 319 -34.10 -29.05 -12.32
N LEU A 320 -33.64 -27.81 -12.16
CA LEU A 320 -34.29 -26.61 -12.69
C LEU A 320 -33.88 -26.27 -14.13
N GLY A 321 -32.99 -27.05 -14.75
CA GLY A 321 -32.43 -26.78 -16.06
C GLY A 321 -31.79 -25.40 -16.13
N LEU A 322 -30.93 -25.10 -15.15
CA LEU A 322 -30.18 -23.85 -15.04
C LEU A 322 -28.68 -24.05 -15.36
N ASP A 323 -28.24 -25.30 -15.47
CA ASP A 323 -26.85 -25.75 -15.60
C ASP A 323 -26.18 -25.25 -16.88
N ASP A 324 -26.87 -25.24 -18.01
CA ASP A 324 -26.33 -24.78 -19.30
C ASP A 324 -25.95 -23.29 -19.32
N ASN A 325 -26.50 -22.48 -18.39
CA ASN A 325 -26.33 -21.02 -18.39
C ASN A 325 -26.07 -20.45 -16.98
N THR A 326 -25.41 -21.22 -16.11
CA THR A 326 -25.02 -20.75 -14.78
C THR A 326 -23.54 -20.99 -14.55
N ILE A 327 -22.82 -19.90 -14.29
CA ILE A 327 -21.47 -19.96 -13.74
C ILE A 327 -21.57 -20.35 -12.27
N ILE A 328 -20.86 -21.40 -11.87
CA ILE A 328 -20.78 -21.84 -10.47
C ILE A 328 -19.34 -21.70 -10.01
N VAL A 329 -19.13 -21.00 -8.89
CA VAL A 329 -17.81 -20.86 -8.27
C VAL A 329 -17.85 -21.43 -6.86
N LEU A 330 -17.00 -22.41 -6.57
CA LEU A 330 -16.65 -22.82 -5.20
C LEU A 330 -15.43 -22.02 -4.74
N TRP A 331 -15.50 -21.45 -3.55
CA TRP A 331 -14.39 -20.74 -2.92
C TRP A 331 -14.34 -21.03 -1.42
N GLY A 332 -13.19 -21.50 -0.94
CA GLY A 332 -12.86 -21.50 0.50
C GLY A 332 -12.28 -20.16 0.91
N ASP A 333 -12.76 -19.55 2.01
CA ASP A 333 -12.32 -18.20 2.36
C ASP A 333 -10.87 -18.11 2.82
N HIS A 334 -10.38 -19.15 3.49
CA HIS A 334 -8.99 -19.41 3.77
C HIS A 334 -8.81 -20.87 4.16
N GLY A 335 -7.56 -21.32 4.27
CA GLY A 335 -7.26 -22.67 4.75
C GLY A 335 -7.44 -22.83 6.27
N PHE A 336 -6.98 -23.96 6.79
CA PHE A 336 -7.07 -24.32 8.20
C PHE A 336 -5.93 -25.27 8.62
N HIS A 337 -5.28 -24.95 9.74
CA HIS A 337 -4.31 -25.82 10.41
C HIS A 337 -5.03 -26.86 11.27
N LEU A 338 -4.58 -28.11 11.19
CA LEU A 338 -5.14 -29.28 11.91
C LEU A 338 -4.08 -29.92 12.83
N GLY A 339 -3.34 -29.08 13.55
CA GLY A 339 -2.24 -29.47 14.44
C GLY A 339 -0.86 -29.38 13.80
N ASP A 340 -0.78 -29.21 12.47
CA ASP A 340 0.48 -29.00 11.77
C ASP A 340 1.20 -27.73 12.28
N LEU A 341 2.52 -27.83 12.43
CA LEU A 341 3.38 -26.84 13.11
C LEU A 341 2.98 -26.57 14.58
N GLY A 342 2.13 -27.42 15.16
CA GLY A 342 1.54 -27.23 16.50
C GLY A 342 0.47 -26.14 16.50
N ILE A 343 -0.09 -25.84 15.33
CA ILE A 343 -1.05 -24.76 15.10
C ILE A 343 -2.41 -25.39 14.84
N TRP A 344 -3.44 -24.78 15.40
CA TRP A 344 -4.84 -25.07 15.08
C TRP A 344 -5.51 -23.82 14.57
N THR A 345 -6.46 -23.93 13.64
CA THR A 345 -7.16 -22.80 13.00
C THR A 345 -6.32 -22.06 11.96
N LYS A 346 -6.54 -20.76 11.74
CA LYS A 346 -5.93 -19.93 10.69
C LYS A 346 -4.91 -18.95 11.26
N HIS A 347 -4.81 -17.71 10.75
CA HIS A 347 -4.04 -16.62 11.35
C HIS A 347 -2.49 -16.69 11.22
N THR A 348 -2.00 -17.19 10.09
CA THR A 348 -0.57 -17.31 9.73
C THR A 348 -0.36 -17.04 8.23
N ASN A 349 0.89 -16.94 7.79
CA ASN A 349 1.26 -16.91 6.36
C ASN A 349 1.62 -18.31 5.80
N TYR A 350 1.46 -19.38 6.59
CA TYR A 350 1.82 -20.77 6.24
C TYR A 350 0.82 -21.43 5.29
N GLU A 351 1.20 -22.56 4.67
CA GLU A 351 0.51 -23.14 3.51
C GLU A 351 -0.88 -23.60 3.90
N GLN A 352 -0.98 -24.29 5.02
CA GLN A 352 -2.24 -24.85 5.51
C GLN A 352 -3.29 -23.78 5.82
N ALA A 353 -2.89 -22.55 6.16
CA ALA A 353 -3.82 -21.44 6.39
C ALA A 353 -4.18 -20.65 5.13
N ASN A 354 -3.37 -20.71 4.07
CA ASN A 354 -3.55 -19.84 2.90
C ASN A 354 -3.96 -20.56 1.62
N ARG A 355 -3.62 -21.85 1.44
CA ARG A 355 -4.06 -22.63 0.27
C ARG A 355 -5.55 -22.96 0.41
N ILE A 356 -6.33 -22.65 -0.63
CA ILE A 356 -7.80 -22.78 -0.66
C ILE A 356 -8.25 -23.57 -1.88
N PRO A 357 -9.43 -24.22 -1.84
CA PRO A 357 -10.03 -24.78 -3.03
C PRO A 357 -10.74 -23.68 -3.83
N ILE A 358 -10.45 -23.63 -5.14
CA ILE A 358 -11.25 -22.90 -6.12
C ILE A 358 -11.65 -23.87 -7.23
N VAL A 359 -12.94 -23.90 -7.56
CA VAL A 359 -13.48 -24.61 -8.71
C VAL A 359 -14.40 -23.65 -9.45
N ILE A 360 -14.24 -23.55 -10.77
CA ILE A 360 -15.08 -22.69 -11.61
C ILE A 360 -15.73 -23.55 -12.69
N VAL A 361 -17.06 -23.67 -12.62
CA VAL A 361 -17.89 -24.18 -13.71
C VAL A 361 -18.30 -22.98 -14.56
N ALA A 362 -17.81 -22.90 -15.79
CA ALA A 362 -18.15 -21.86 -16.74
C ALA A 362 -18.62 -22.50 -18.07
N PRO A 363 -19.94 -22.74 -18.24
CA PRO A 363 -20.48 -23.43 -19.40
C PRO A 363 -20.02 -22.78 -20.72
N GLY A 364 -19.50 -23.59 -21.64
CA GLY A 364 -18.99 -23.14 -22.94
C GLY A 364 -17.66 -22.38 -22.90
N VAL A 365 -17.03 -22.22 -21.73
CA VAL A 365 -15.72 -21.56 -21.59
C VAL A 365 -14.67 -22.49 -21.01
N ALA A 366 -14.96 -23.11 -19.86
CA ALA A 366 -14.03 -24.03 -19.20
C ALA A 366 -14.26 -25.48 -19.68
N GLU A 367 -13.18 -26.22 -19.93
CA GLU A 367 -13.25 -27.65 -20.20
C GLU A 367 -13.68 -28.41 -18.94
N PRO A 368 -14.80 -29.15 -18.94
CA PRO A 368 -15.26 -29.90 -17.77
C PRO A 368 -14.25 -30.95 -17.31
N GLY A 369 -13.96 -30.98 -16.01
CA GLY A 369 -13.04 -31.95 -15.42
C GLY A 369 -11.56 -31.61 -15.61
N SER A 370 -11.26 -30.48 -16.23
CA SER A 370 -9.89 -29.99 -16.37
C SER A 370 -9.33 -29.49 -15.03
N SER A 371 -8.00 -29.40 -14.94
CA SER A 371 -7.33 -28.74 -13.83
C SER A 371 -6.17 -27.89 -14.30
N THR A 372 -5.78 -26.92 -13.48
CA THR A 372 -4.68 -26.01 -13.78
C THR A 372 -3.78 -25.79 -12.57
N GLY A 373 -2.47 -25.68 -12.85
CA GLY A 373 -1.44 -25.27 -11.90
C GLY A 373 -1.24 -23.74 -11.83
N GLN A 374 -2.11 -22.93 -12.45
CA GLN A 374 -2.06 -21.48 -12.31
C GLN A 374 -2.10 -21.07 -10.83
N LEU A 375 -1.17 -20.19 -10.43
CA LEU A 375 -1.22 -19.53 -9.13
C LEU A 375 -2.34 -18.49 -9.11
N THR A 376 -3.38 -18.81 -8.35
CA THR A 376 -4.63 -18.05 -8.32
C THR A 376 -4.83 -17.40 -6.96
N GLU A 377 -5.39 -16.20 -6.94
CA GLU A 377 -5.71 -15.46 -5.74
C GLU A 377 -7.22 -15.21 -5.61
N THR A 378 -7.72 -15.06 -4.37
CA THR A 378 -9.13 -14.68 -4.12
C THR A 378 -9.56 -13.43 -4.91
N VAL A 379 -8.70 -12.41 -5.00
CA VAL A 379 -9.03 -11.15 -5.70
C VAL A 379 -9.36 -11.32 -7.19
N ASP A 380 -8.99 -12.45 -7.79
CA ASP A 380 -9.20 -12.73 -9.22
C ASP A 380 -10.63 -13.12 -9.57
N ILE A 381 -11.37 -13.63 -8.59
CA ILE A 381 -12.73 -14.12 -8.81
C ILE A 381 -13.63 -12.99 -9.32
N TYR A 382 -13.48 -11.78 -8.79
CA TYR A 382 -14.30 -10.64 -9.19
C TYR A 382 -14.10 -10.23 -10.65
N PRO A 383 -12.89 -9.86 -11.14
CA PRO A 383 -12.70 -9.54 -12.55
C PRO A 383 -13.01 -10.73 -13.47
N THR A 384 -12.76 -11.97 -13.04
CA THR A 384 -13.11 -13.18 -13.81
C THR A 384 -14.62 -13.31 -14.02
N LEU A 385 -15.41 -13.19 -12.94
CA LEU A 385 -16.87 -13.29 -13.05
C LEU A 385 -17.46 -12.16 -13.88
N ALA A 386 -16.92 -10.94 -13.77
CA ALA A 386 -17.36 -9.83 -14.59
C ALA A 386 -17.11 -10.09 -16.09
N GLU A 387 -15.94 -10.61 -16.45
CA GLU A 387 -15.61 -10.95 -17.84
C GLU A 387 -16.46 -12.11 -18.38
N LEU A 388 -16.62 -13.19 -17.60
CA LEU A 388 -17.48 -14.33 -17.99
C LEU A 388 -18.94 -13.91 -18.21
N ALA A 389 -19.43 -12.95 -17.44
CA ALA A 389 -20.78 -12.39 -17.57
C ALA A 389 -20.91 -11.33 -18.69
N GLY A 390 -19.82 -11.01 -19.41
CA GLY A 390 -19.81 -9.98 -20.45
C GLY A 390 -20.01 -8.56 -19.90
N LEU A 391 -19.68 -8.33 -18.64
CA LEU A 391 -19.84 -7.04 -17.97
C LEU A 391 -18.60 -6.15 -18.19
N PRO A 392 -18.74 -4.81 -18.03
CA PRO A 392 -17.59 -3.93 -18.00
C PRO A 392 -16.58 -4.38 -16.93
N LYS A 393 -15.29 -4.18 -17.21
CA LYS A 393 -14.23 -4.44 -16.23
C LYS A 393 -14.57 -3.71 -14.92
N PRO A 394 -14.48 -4.39 -13.75
CA PRO A 394 -14.76 -3.75 -12.48
C PRO A 394 -13.88 -2.53 -12.25
N THR A 395 -14.48 -1.46 -11.73
CA THR A 395 -13.80 -0.24 -11.29
C THR A 395 -14.44 0.25 -10.00
N GLY A 396 -13.67 0.87 -9.12
CA GLY A 396 -14.20 1.49 -7.90
C GLY A 396 -13.20 2.47 -7.28
N PRO A 397 -13.59 3.17 -6.20
CA PRO A 397 -12.67 4.03 -5.45
C PRO A 397 -11.52 3.26 -4.80
N GLN A 398 -11.73 1.96 -4.51
CA GLN A 398 -10.67 1.04 -4.11
C GLN A 398 -9.93 0.45 -5.32
N PRO A 399 -8.64 0.09 -5.20
CA PRO A 399 -7.93 -0.64 -6.24
C PRO A 399 -8.59 -1.97 -6.60
N ILE A 400 -8.54 -2.37 -7.87
CA ILE A 400 -8.90 -3.74 -8.30
C ILE A 400 -7.58 -4.45 -8.60
N ASP A 401 -7.10 -5.23 -7.64
CA ASP A 401 -5.77 -5.87 -7.64
C ASP A 401 -5.77 -7.23 -8.36
N GLY A 402 -6.94 -7.84 -8.51
CA GLY A 402 -7.09 -9.12 -9.21
C GLY A 402 -6.95 -9.02 -10.73
N VAL A 403 -6.62 -10.15 -11.36
CA VAL A 403 -6.64 -10.30 -12.82
C VAL A 403 -7.64 -11.37 -13.23
N SER A 404 -8.19 -11.25 -14.44
CA SER A 404 -9.15 -12.23 -14.93
C SER A 404 -8.48 -13.57 -15.27
N LEU A 405 -9.11 -14.66 -14.86
CA LEU A 405 -8.70 -16.04 -15.13
C LEU A 405 -9.36 -16.60 -16.39
N VAL A 406 -10.16 -15.83 -17.13
CA VAL A 406 -10.79 -16.28 -18.38
C VAL A 406 -9.78 -16.86 -19.39
N PRO A 407 -8.57 -16.30 -19.57
CA PRO A 407 -7.54 -16.95 -20.40
C PRO A 407 -7.20 -18.36 -19.95
N VAL A 408 -7.11 -18.60 -18.63
CA VAL A 408 -6.81 -19.91 -18.05
C VAL A 408 -8.01 -20.86 -18.13
N LEU A 409 -9.23 -20.35 -18.00
CA LEU A 409 -10.43 -21.16 -18.17
C LEU A 409 -10.55 -21.68 -19.61
N LYS A 410 -10.14 -20.89 -20.61
CA LYS A 410 -10.14 -21.31 -22.03
C LYS A 410 -8.98 -22.25 -22.38
N ASP A 411 -7.87 -22.14 -21.68
CA ASP A 411 -6.65 -22.93 -21.87
C ASP A 411 -6.02 -23.23 -20.50
N PRO A 412 -6.17 -24.46 -19.96
CA PRO A 412 -5.66 -24.83 -18.64
C PRO A 412 -4.13 -24.66 -18.48
N ASP A 413 -3.38 -24.63 -19.59
CA ASP A 413 -1.93 -24.43 -19.62
C ASP A 413 -1.52 -22.96 -19.69
N ALA A 414 -2.45 -22.05 -19.99
CA ALA A 414 -2.18 -20.61 -19.98
C ALA A 414 -1.78 -20.14 -18.57
N ARG A 415 -0.93 -19.12 -18.53
CA ARG A 415 -0.51 -18.47 -17.28
C ARG A 415 -0.73 -16.97 -17.31
N VAL A 416 -1.46 -16.45 -16.33
CA VAL A 416 -1.69 -15.00 -16.15
C VAL A 416 -0.76 -14.37 -15.12
N ARG A 417 -0.13 -15.21 -14.27
CA ARG A 417 0.94 -14.86 -13.34
C ARG A 417 1.75 -16.08 -12.92
N ASP A 418 2.92 -15.84 -12.35
CA ASP A 418 3.88 -16.84 -11.87
C ASP A 418 4.04 -16.88 -10.34
N HIS A 419 3.25 -16.10 -9.59
CA HIS A 419 3.23 -16.07 -8.13
C HIS A 419 1.86 -15.68 -7.57
N ALA A 420 1.58 -15.98 -6.31
CA ALA A 420 0.46 -15.45 -5.55
C ALA A 420 0.96 -14.57 -4.40
N TYR A 421 0.19 -13.53 -4.06
CA TYR A 421 0.44 -12.61 -2.96
C TYR A 421 -0.59 -12.76 -1.85
N HIS A 422 -0.11 -12.83 -0.62
CA HIS A 422 -0.95 -12.80 0.58
C HIS A 422 -0.24 -12.07 1.71
N ALA A 423 -1.00 -11.68 2.73
CA ALA A 423 -0.45 -11.02 3.88
C ALA A 423 -1.18 -11.39 5.17
N TYR A 424 -0.48 -11.28 6.30
CA TYR A 424 -1.08 -11.46 7.60
C TYR A 424 -0.53 -10.47 8.63
N PRO A 425 -1.40 -9.71 9.34
CA PRO A 425 -0.99 -8.76 10.38
C PRO A 425 -0.74 -9.46 11.73
N LYS A 426 0.40 -9.17 12.35
CA LYS A 426 0.74 -9.50 13.74
C LYS A 426 1.22 -8.22 14.45
N LYS A 427 2.25 -8.31 15.30
CA LYS A 427 3.01 -7.14 15.79
C LYS A 427 3.67 -6.38 14.63
N MET A 428 3.94 -7.08 13.53
CA MET A 428 4.41 -6.54 12.26
C MET A 428 3.50 -7.01 11.13
N MET A 429 3.56 -6.36 9.97
CA MET A 429 2.89 -6.84 8.77
C MET A 429 3.77 -7.89 8.09
N GLY A 430 3.27 -9.11 7.94
CA GLY A 430 3.92 -10.17 7.16
C GLY A 430 3.34 -10.20 5.76
N ARG A 431 4.08 -9.75 4.75
CA ARG A 431 3.68 -9.81 3.32
C ARG A 431 4.43 -10.96 2.66
N ALA A 432 3.74 -11.73 1.82
CA ALA A 432 4.27 -12.98 1.29
C ALA A 432 4.12 -13.09 -0.23
N ILE A 433 5.09 -13.77 -0.84
CA ILE A 433 5.06 -14.20 -2.24
C ILE A 433 5.17 -15.71 -2.25
N ARG A 434 4.19 -16.39 -2.85
CA ARG A 434 4.17 -17.84 -3.09
C ARG A 434 4.32 -18.09 -4.59
N THR A 435 5.46 -18.65 -5.00
CA THR A 435 5.69 -19.16 -6.38
C THR A 435 5.19 -20.59 -6.49
N ASP A 436 5.52 -21.33 -7.55
CA ASP A 436 5.29 -22.78 -7.64
C ASP A 436 6.10 -23.56 -6.59
N ARG A 437 7.35 -23.14 -6.35
CA ARG A 437 8.29 -23.83 -5.48
C ARG A 437 8.50 -23.19 -4.12
N TYR A 438 8.61 -21.86 -4.06
CA TYR A 438 9.02 -21.15 -2.85
C TYR A 438 7.94 -20.27 -2.26
N ARG A 439 7.97 -20.08 -0.94
CA ARG A 439 7.31 -18.95 -0.27
C ARG A 439 8.32 -18.07 0.44
N LEU A 440 8.29 -16.78 0.17
CA LEU A 440 8.92 -15.74 0.98
C LEU A 440 7.86 -15.08 1.88
N VAL A 441 8.18 -14.79 3.13
CA VAL A 441 7.44 -13.86 3.98
C VAL A 441 8.38 -12.76 4.47
N GLN A 442 8.04 -11.50 4.24
CA GLN A 442 8.72 -10.33 4.80
C GLN A 442 7.89 -9.75 5.95
N TRP A 443 8.46 -9.70 7.14
CA TRP A 443 7.86 -9.07 8.31
C TRP A 443 8.50 -7.73 8.61
N LYS A 444 7.70 -6.66 8.58
CA LYS A 444 8.14 -5.34 9.04
C LYS A 444 6.97 -4.49 9.53
N ARG A 445 7.26 -3.43 10.28
CA ARG A 445 6.22 -2.44 10.63
C ARG A 445 5.76 -1.72 9.36
N ILE A 446 4.46 -1.40 9.30
CA ILE A 446 3.91 -0.60 8.20
C ILE A 446 4.64 0.75 8.16
N GLY A 447 5.19 1.09 6.98
CA GLY A 447 5.98 2.31 6.78
C GLY A 447 7.46 2.22 7.15
N ALA A 448 7.92 1.12 7.75
CA ALA A 448 9.34 0.91 8.05
C ALA A 448 10.15 0.53 6.79
N PRO A 449 11.45 0.86 6.72
CA PRO A 449 12.34 0.45 5.64
C PRO A 449 12.51 -1.08 5.61
N ASP A 450 12.89 -1.63 4.44
CA ASP A 450 13.12 -3.07 4.27
C ASP A 450 14.34 -3.59 5.04
N LEU A 451 15.23 -2.71 5.49
CA LEU A 451 16.39 -3.06 6.33
C LEU A 451 15.96 -3.58 7.71
N ASP A 452 14.79 -3.14 8.19
CA ASP A 452 14.22 -3.56 9.48
C ASP A 452 13.40 -4.86 9.34
N ALA A 453 13.39 -5.47 8.15
CA ALA A 453 12.54 -6.60 7.88
C ALA A 453 13.18 -7.94 8.28
N GLU A 454 12.38 -8.79 8.91
CA GLU A 454 12.70 -10.20 9.15
C GLU A 454 12.11 -11.05 8.01
N TYR A 455 12.83 -12.10 7.59
CA TYR A 455 12.44 -12.90 6.45
C TYR A 455 12.24 -14.37 6.81
N GLU A 456 11.21 -14.98 6.24
CA GLU A 456 11.02 -16.42 6.14
C GLU A 456 11.11 -16.87 4.69
N LEU A 457 11.74 -18.01 4.43
CA LEU A 457 11.76 -18.66 3.12
C LEU A 457 11.53 -20.18 3.27
N TYR A 458 10.56 -20.73 2.55
CA TYR A 458 10.24 -22.16 2.53
C TYR A 458 10.29 -22.72 1.09
N ASP A 459 10.84 -23.93 0.91
CA ASP A 459 10.94 -24.65 -0.37
C ASP A 459 10.01 -25.87 -0.37
N TYR A 460 8.86 -25.77 -1.05
CA TYR A 460 7.84 -26.83 -1.05
C TYR A 460 8.20 -28.03 -1.91
N GLN A 461 9.31 -27.98 -2.67
CA GLN A 461 9.78 -29.15 -3.39
C GLN A 461 10.57 -30.09 -2.48
N SER A 462 11.38 -29.54 -1.56
CA SER A 462 12.22 -30.33 -0.64
C SER A 462 11.67 -30.42 0.79
N ASP A 463 10.88 -29.44 1.21
CA ASP A 463 10.33 -29.29 2.56
C ASP A 463 8.87 -28.80 2.49
N PRO A 464 7.93 -29.65 2.02
CA PRO A 464 6.52 -29.28 1.88
C PRO A 464 5.81 -29.02 3.21
N LEU A 465 6.42 -29.41 4.33
CA LEU A 465 5.88 -29.25 5.68
C LEU A 465 6.37 -27.98 6.38
N GLU A 466 7.12 -27.11 5.69
CA GLU A 466 7.62 -25.84 6.22
C GLU A 466 8.43 -26.04 7.52
N THR A 467 9.30 -27.04 7.59
CA THR A 467 10.02 -27.40 8.83
C THR A 467 11.19 -26.48 9.17
N LYS A 468 11.78 -25.79 8.17
CA LYS A 468 12.94 -24.92 8.38
C LYS A 468 12.85 -23.62 7.57
N ASN A 469 13.14 -22.49 8.21
CA ASN A 469 13.34 -21.22 7.52
C ASN A 469 14.70 -21.19 6.79
N LEU A 470 14.66 -21.11 5.46
CA LEU A 470 15.82 -21.12 4.57
C LEU A 470 16.31 -19.71 4.19
N ALA A 471 15.77 -18.64 4.76
CA ALA A 471 16.08 -17.28 4.33
C ALA A 471 17.58 -16.94 4.46
N ALA A 472 18.23 -17.40 5.53
CA ALA A 472 19.67 -17.24 5.74
C ALA A 472 20.51 -18.13 4.80
N ASP A 473 20.00 -19.32 4.47
CA ASP A 473 20.70 -20.32 3.65
C ASP A 473 20.62 -19.99 2.15
N MET A 474 19.57 -19.28 1.71
CA MET A 474 19.29 -19.00 0.29
C MET A 474 19.06 -17.49 0.01
N PRO A 475 20.05 -16.61 0.29
CA PRO A 475 19.88 -15.16 0.15
C PRO A 475 19.59 -14.70 -1.30
N GLN A 476 20.01 -15.48 -2.31
CA GLN A 476 19.68 -15.19 -3.71
C GLN A 476 18.19 -15.38 -4.01
N VAL A 477 17.56 -16.41 -3.44
CA VAL A 477 16.12 -16.66 -3.59
C VAL A 477 15.34 -15.59 -2.84
N VAL A 478 15.78 -15.22 -1.63
CA VAL A 478 15.21 -14.10 -0.86
C VAL A 478 15.23 -12.83 -1.71
N ARG A 479 16.39 -12.43 -2.24
CA ARG A 479 16.49 -11.22 -3.10
C ARG A 479 15.54 -11.25 -4.29
N ARG A 480 15.46 -12.38 -5.00
CA ARG A 480 14.58 -12.54 -6.17
C ARG A 480 13.11 -12.38 -5.77
N LEU A 481 12.66 -13.07 -4.72
CA LEU A 481 11.27 -13.01 -4.27
C LEU A 481 10.93 -11.66 -3.59
N SER A 482 11.90 -11.02 -2.94
CA SER A 482 11.75 -9.66 -2.42
C SER A 482 11.58 -8.64 -3.54
N ALA A 483 12.25 -8.82 -4.68
CA ALA A 483 12.06 -7.97 -5.86
C ALA A 483 10.63 -8.12 -6.43
N ILE A 484 10.10 -9.34 -6.45
CA ILE A 484 8.68 -9.57 -6.79
C ILE A 484 7.77 -8.89 -5.75
N LEU A 485 8.02 -9.10 -4.46
CA LEU A 485 7.23 -8.48 -3.38
C LEU A 485 7.22 -6.94 -3.44
N ALA A 486 8.30 -6.34 -3.93
CA ALA A 486 8.43 -4.89 -4.09
C ALA A 486 7.56 -4.31 -5.20
N THR A 487 7.12 -5.11 -6.19
CA THR A 487 6.18 -4.64 -7.23
C THR A 487 4.78 -4.39 -6.67
N TYR A 488 4.42 -5.04 -5.56
CA TYR A 488 3.14 -4.85 -4.89
C TYR A 488 3.14 -3.57 -4.03
N PRO A 489 2.01 -2.85 -3.97
CA PRO A 489 1.76 -1.81 -2.98
C PRO A 489 2.19 -2.24 -1.56
N GLN A 490 2.84 -1.33 -0.84
CA GLN A 490 3.17 -1.52 0.57
C GLN A 490 1.86 -1.46 1.33
N ALA A 491 1.76 -2.24 2.40
CA ALA A 491 0.60 -2.28 3.26
C ALA A 491 0.24 -0.87 3.76
N VAL A 492 -1.00 -0.43 3.54
CA VAL A 492 -1.51 0.83 4.10
C VAL A 492 -1.87 0.64 5.58
N PRO A 493 -1.89 1.69 6.42
CA PRO A 493 -2.33 1.58 7.81
C PRO A 493 -3.77 1.03 7.94
N ARG A 494 -4.09 0.47 9.11
CA ARG A 494 -5.42 -0.11 9.35
C ARG A 494 -6.52 0.94 9.17
N ALA A 495 -7.50 0.63 8.32
CA ALA A 495 -8.62 1.52 8.08
C ALA A 495 -9.53 1.64 9.33
N GLY A 496 -10.04 2.85 9.59
CA GLY A 496 -10.99 3.11 10.69
C GLY A 496 -10.39 3.40 12.07
N THR A 497 -9.06 3.48 12.25
CA THR A 497 -8.48 4.01 13.49
C THR A 497 -8.64 5.53 13.55
N LYS A 498 -9.79 6.00 14.03
CA LYS A 498 -9.87 7.33 14.62
C LYS A 498 -8.93 7.36 15.81
N SER A 499 -7.91 8.22 15.79
CA SER A 499 -7.27 8.65 17.04
C SER A 499 -8.38 9.15 17.96
N ALA A 500 -8.44 8.63 19.18
CA ALA A 500 -9.39 9.07 20.19
C ALA A 500 -9.08 10.54 20.59
N ALA A 501 -9.57 11.49 19.81
CA ALA A 501 -9.59 12.91 20.16
C ALA A 501 -10.82 13.56 19.50
N GLY A 502 -11.79 13.97 20.33
CA GLY A 502 -12.79 14.97 20.00
C GLY A 502 -14.08 14.50 19.33
N LYS A 503 -15.08 14.11 20.14
CA LYS A 503 -16.49 14.22 19.75
C LYS A 503 -16.83 15.70 19.55
N LYS A 504 -17.33 16.11 18.38
CA LYS A 504 -18.19 17.30 18.24
C LYS A 504 -19.39 17.04 17.34
N LYS A 505 -20.50 17.65 17.78
CA LYS A 505 -21.87 17.60 17.27
C LYS A 505 -22.04 18.32 15.93
N ASN A 506 -22.99 17.81 15.15
CA ASN A 506 -23.85 18.40 14.13
C ASN A 506 -23.57 19.85 13.64
N GLY A 507 -23.44 19.96 12.31
CA GLY A 507 -23.77 21.14 11.52
C GLY A 507 -24.12 20.72 10.09
N LYS A 508 -25.42 20.82 9.74
CA LYS A 508 -25.93 20.70 8.36
C LYS A 508 -25.54 21.95 7.57
N GLY A 509 -25.08 21.80 6.33
CA GLY A 509 -24.90 22.91 5.38
C GLY A 509 -24.20 22.44 4.11
N GLN A 510 -24.91 22.50 2.98
CA GLN A 510 -24.56 21.97 1.67
C GLN A 510 -23.43 22.73 0.97
N ALA A 511 -22.57 22.01 0.24
CA ALA A 511 -22.24 22.28 -1.17
C ALA A 511 -21.48 21.08 -1.77
N LYS A 512 -22.04 20.47 -2.82
CA LYS A 512 -21.38 19.42 -3.63
C LYS A 512 -20.27 20.06 -4.49
N PRO A 513 -19.05 19.51 -4.55
CA PRO A 513 -18.21 19.67 -5.72
C PRO A 513 -18.59 18.59 -6.74
N LYS A 514 -18.95 19.01 -7.94
CA LYS A 514 -19.10 18.14 -9.11
C LYS A 514 -17.76 17.45 -9.38
N ALA A 515 -17.82 16.13 -9.58
CA ALA A 515 -16.73 15.36 -10.14
C ALA A 515 -16.37 15.91 -11.53
N ALA A 516 -15.14 16.37 -11.67
CA ALA A 516 -14.47 16.41 -12.96
C ALA A 516 -13.71 15.08 -13.09
N ALA A 517 -13.94 14.39 -14.20
CA ALA A 517 -13.16 13.24 -14.61
C ALA A 517 -11.66 13.62 -14.64
N VAL A 518 -10.81 12.78 -14.07
CA VAL A 518 -9.36 12.90 -14.26
C VAL A 518 -8.94 11.69 -15.09
N ASP A 519 -8.96 11.89 -16.40
CA ASP A 519 -8.02 11.23 -17.30
C ASP A 519 -6.61 11.36 -16.72
N ALA A 520 -5.76 10.35 -16.88
CA ALA A 520 -4.32 10.48 -16.65
C ALA A 520 -3.71 11.46 -17.67
N GLN A 521 -3.94 12.76 -17.47
CA GLN A 521 -3.28 13.84 -18.18
C GLN A 521 -2.02 14.23 -17.41
N SER A 522 -0.89 14.18 -18.10
CA SER A 522 0.37 14.76 -17.65
C SER A 522 0.18 16.19 -17.12
N SER A 523 0.73 16.48 -15.94
CA SER A 523 0.66 17.82 -15.31
C SER A 523 1.78 18.77 -15.79
N THR A 524 2.39 18.47 -16.94
CA THR A 524 3.50 19.26 -17.48
C THR A 524 3.02 20.66 -17.88
N ILE A 525 3.60 21.67 -17.25
CA ILE A 525 3.42 23.09 -17.54
C ILE A 525 4.20 23.42 -18.81
N ALA A 526 3.57 24.15 -19.72
CA ALA A 526 4.17 24.60 -20.97
C ALA A 526 5.50 25.35 -20.72
N GLY A 527 6.50 25.08 -21.57
CA GLY A 527 7.84 25.66 -21.46
C GLY A 527 8.87 24.80 -20.73
N ARG A 528 8.51 23.58 -20.29
CA ARG A 528 9.50 22.58 -19.83
C ARG A 528 10.50 22.26 -20.94
N TRP A 529 11.78 22.23 -20.61
CA TRP A 529 12.83 21.83 -21.52
C TRP A 529 12.64 20.37 -21.92
N SER A 530 12.89 20.08 -23.20
CA SER A 530 12.98 18.71 -23.66
C SER A 530 14.14 17.99 -22.97
N ALA A 531 14.04 16.67 -22.82
CA ALA A 531 15.14 15.86 -22.29
C ALA A 531 16.43 16.06 -23.10
N LYS A 532 16.32 16.21 -24.43
CA LYS A 532 17.46 16.52 -25.30
C LYS A 532 18.13 17.85 -24.90
N ARG A 533 17.36 18.95 -24.76
CA ARG A 533 17.90 20.25 -24.38
C ARG A 533 18.59 20.20 -23.01
N ALA A 534 17.98 19.53 -22.03
CA ALA A 534 18.57 19.38 -20.70
C ALA A 534 19.89 18.60 -20.75
N ASN A 535 19.94 17.49 -21.48
CA ASN A 535 21.17 16.70 -21.64
C ASN A 535 22.25 17.43 -22.47
N ASP A 536 21.87 18.20 -23.48
CA ASP A 536 22.81 19.05 -24.25
C ASP A 536 23.44 20.11 -23.35
N TRP A 537 22.63 20.80 -22.55
CA TRP A 537 23.11 21.78 -21.57
C TRP A 537 24.05 21.14 -20.55
N TYR A 538 23.69 19.97 -20.00
CA TYR A 538 24.49 19.31 -18.97
C TYR A 538 25.85 18.82 -19.51
N ARG A 539 25.95 18.50 -20.80
CA ARG A 539 27.22 18.16 -21.47
C ARG A 539 28.14 19.37 -21.69
N GLN A 540 27.61 20.59 -21.63
CA GLN A 540 28.36 21.83 -21.86
C GLN A 540 28.94 22.42 -20.57
N ILE A 541 28.61 21.84 -19.42
CA ILE A 541 29.12 22.29 -18.13
C ILE A 541 30.09 21.26 -17.56
N ASP A 542 31.07 21.73 -16.81
CA ASP A 542 31.88 20.86 -15.96
C ASP A 542 30.98 20.17 -14.91
N TRP A 543 31.42 19.00 -14.44
CA TRP A 543 30.72 18.24 -13.41
C TRP A 543 30.41 19.13 -12.20
N PRO A 544 29.12 19.39 -11.88
CA PRO A 544 28.77 20.29 -10.80
C PRO A 544 29.19 19.69 -9.46
N LEU A 545 30.11 20.37 -8.76
CA LEU A 545 30.60 19.96 -7.46
C LEU A 545 30.62 21.16 -6.51
N GLY A 546 29.88 21.06 -5.41
CA GLY A 546 29.63 22.19 -4.54
C GLY A 546 29.07 21.83 -3.17
N ALA A 547 28.61 22.86 -2.47
CA ALA A 547 27.92 22.75 -1.19
C ALA A 547 26.70 23.69 -1.13
N ASN A 548 25.84 23.45 -0.16
CA ASN A 548 24.85 24.44 0.27
C ASN A 548 25.59 25.52 1.07
N PHE A 549 25.48 26.77 0.65
CA PHE A 549 26.32 27.85 1.16
C PHE A 549 25.52 28.93 1.90
N VAL A 550 26.00 29.21 3.11
CA VAL A 550 25.71 30.38 3.94
C VAL A 550 27.05 30.74 4.60
N PRO A 551 27.47 32.03 4.64
CA PRO A 551 28.73 32.37 5.27
C PRO A 551 28.71 32.02 6.76
N SER A 552 29.84 31.65 7.35
CA SER A 552 29.89 31.28 8.78
C SER A 552 29.40 32.38 9.75
N THR A 553 29.35 33.63 9.29
CA THR A 553 28.82 34.80 9.99
C THR A 553 27.30 34.97 9.93
N ALA A 554 26.59 34.13 9.18
CA ALA A 554 25.12 34.11 9.13
C ALA A 554 24.55 32.78 9.69
N ILE A 555 23.50 32.88 10.50
CA ILE A 555 22.79 31.73 11.08
C ILE A 555 21.80 31.09 10.10
N ASN A 556 21.32 31.87 9.13
CA ASN A 556 20.29 31.47 8.17
C ASN A 556 20.37 32.33 6.89
N GLN A 557 19.59 31.93 5.88
CA GLN A 557 19.50 32.62 4.59
C GLN A 557 18.88 34.03 4.69
N LEU A 558 18.05 34.29 5.70
CA LEU A 558 17.54 35.64 5.94
C LEU A 558 18.66 36.60 6.37
N GLU A 559 19.48 36.21 7.35
CA GLU A 559 20.60 36.99 7.88
C GLU A 559 21.61 37.35 6.79
N MET A 560 21.94 36.38 5.93
CA MET A 560 22.89 36.58 4.84
C MET A 560 22.50 37.78 3.94
N TRP A 561 21.23 37.96 3.62
CA TRP A 561 20.80 38.94 2.61
C TRP A 561 20.35 40.30 3.15
N GLN A 562 20.46 40.56 4.46
CA GLN A 562 20.12 41.86 5.04
C GLN A 562 21.30 42.83 4.94
N GLU A 563 21.01 44.11 4.77
CA GLU A 563 22.04 45.16 4.66
C GLU A 563 23.01 45.18 5.86
N ALA A 564 22.47 45.07 7.08
CA ALA A 564 23.26 45.16 8.31
C ALA A 564 24.20 43.96 8.56
N THR A 565 23.98 42.84 7.88
CA THR A 565 24.66 41.56 8.16
C THR A 565 25.27 40.91 6.93
N PHE A 566 25.11 41.49 5.74
CA PHE A 566 25.77 41.02 4.52
C PHE A 566 27.29 41.23 4.64
N ASP A 567 28.03 40.11 4.62
CA ASP A 567 29.46 40.07 4.90
C ASP A 567 30.23 39.57 3.67
N PRO A 568 30.57 40.47 2.72
CA PRO A 568 31.27 40.09 1.49
C PRO A 568 32.68 39.53 1.75
N ASP A 569 33.35 39.95 2.84
CA ASP A 569 34.72 39.53 3.13
C ASP A 569 34.77 38.08 3.61
N THR A 570 33.81 37.67 4.45
CA THR A 570 33.68 36.25 4.81
C THR A 570 33.21 35.40 3.63
N ILE A 571 32.30 35.91 2.79
CA ILE A 571 31.87 35.21 1.58
C ILE A 571 33.08 34.93 0.67
N ASP A 572 33.88 35.95 0.37
CA ASP A 572 35.10 35.85 -0.44
C ASP A 572 36.08 34.82 0.15
N ARG A 573 36.38 34.95 1.44
CA ARG A 573 37.28 34.01 2.13
C ARG A 573 36.82 32.56 2.02
N GLU A 574 35.55 32.28 2.25
CA GLU A 574 35.02 30.92 2.28
C GLU A 574 34.82 30.33 0.88
N LEU A 575 34.44 31.14 -0.12
CA LEU A 575 34.46 30.71 -1.51
C LEU A 575 35.89 30.43 -1.99
N GLY A 576 36.89 31.15 -1.48
CA GLY A 576 38.29 30.79 -1.67
C GLY A 576 38.69 29.43 -1.05
N TYR A 577 37.98 28.93 -0.03
CA TYR A 577 38.20 27.56 0.47
C TYR A 577 37.63 26.52 -0.50
N ALA A 578 36.47 26.82 -1.09
CA ALA A 578 35.81 25.96 -2.08
C ALA A 578 36.67 25.82 -3.34
N GLU A 579 37.20 26.95 -3.84
CA GLU A 579 38.13 26.99 -4.97
C GLU A 579 39.35 26.07 -4.73
N LYS A 580 39.97 26.14 -3.53
CA LYS A 580 41.16 25.34 -3.17
C LYS A 580 40.94 23.83 -3.17
N ILE A 581 39.70 23.36 -3.08
CA ILE A 581 39.35 21.93 -3.17
C ILE A 581 38.66 21.58 -4.49
N GLY A 582 38.54 22.54 -5.42
CA GLY A 582 38.00 22.33 -6.76
C GLY A 582 36.48 22.25 -6.83
N MET A 583 35.76 22.84 -5.87
CA MET A 583 34.33 23.08 -6.03
C MET A 583 34.10 24.22 -7.03
N ASN A 584 33.14 24.05 -7.94
CA ASN A 584 32.86 24.96 -9.05
C ASN A 584 31.43 25.52 -9.02
N THR A 585 30.65 25.16 -8.00
CA THR A 585 29.28 25.63 -7.85
C THR A 585 28.85 25.72 -6.39
N MET A 586 27.91 26.61 -6.08
CA MET A 586 27.28 26.72 -4.76
C MET A 586 25.76 26.78 -4.87
N ARG A 587 25.07 26.06 -3.99
CA ARG A 587 23.61 26.15 -3.82
C ARG A 587 23.30 27.16 -2.73
N VAL A 588 22.73 28.31 -3.11
CA VAL A 588 22.54 29.48 -2.24
C VAL A 588 21.07 29.83 -2.13
N PHE A 589 20.61 29.94 -0.90
CA PHE A 589 19.21 30.21 -0.58
C PHE A 589 18.94 31.70 -0.58
N LEU A 590 17.95 32.12 -1.35
CA LEU A 590 17.41 33.47 -1.31
C LEU A 590 16.31 33.54 -0.23
N HIS A 591 15.84 34.76 0.06
CA HIS A 591 14.71 34.96 0.93
C HIS A 591 13.85 36.13 0.44
N ASP A 592 12.53 35.95 0.48
CA ASP A 592 11.56 36.96 0.05
C ASP A 592 11.52 38.23 0.93
N ILE A 593 11.91 38.17 2.21
CA ILE A 593 11.80 39.30 3.14
C ILE A 593 12.79 40.43 2.81
N PRO A 594 14.12 40.18 2.64
CA PRO A 594 15.06 41.24 2.28
C PRO A 594 14.70 41.92 0.96
N TRP A 595 14.16 41.16 -0.01
CA TRP A 595 13.63 41.74 -1.24
C TRP A 595 12.40 42.62 -1.01
N ARG A 596 11.44 42.19 -0.18
CA ARG A 596 10.23 42.99 0.13
C ARG A 596 10.56 44.24 0.94
N THR A 597 11.60 44.21 1.77
CA THR A 597 12.03 45.34 2.58
C THR A 597 12.85 46.35 1.78
N ASP A 598 13.78 45.87 0.95
CA ASP A 598 14.71 46.69 0.16
C ASP A 598 15.12 45.92 -1.11
N ALA A 599 14.28 45.97 -2.15
CA ALA A 599 14.52 45.22 -3.38
C ALA A 599 15.81 45.65 -4.09
N GLU A 600 16.11 46.95 -4.12
CA GLU A 600 17.31 47.46 -4.79
C GLU A 600 18.58 47.06 -4.08
N GLY A 601 18.65 47.22 -2.76
CA GLY A 601 19.83 46.78 -2.01
C GLY A 601 19.94 45.27 -1.94
N PHE A 602 18.83 44.53 -1.93
CA PHE A 602 18.86 43.08 -2.11
C PHE A 602 19.55 42.71 -3.42
N PHE A 603 19.18 43.35 -4.54
CA PHE A 603 19.85 43.11 -5.81
C PHE A 603 21.33 43.50 -5.79
N ARG A 604 21.72 44.64 -5.19
CA ARG A 604 23.14 45.01 -5.03
C ARG A 604 23.93 43.94 -4.28
N ARG A 605 23.35 43.34 -3.25
CA ARG A 605 24.00 42.27 -2.47
C ARG A 605 24.09 40.96 -3.26
N VAL A 606 23.05 40.60 -4.01
CA VAL A 606 23.09 39.43 -4.91
C VAL A 606 24.13 39.62 -6.02
N ASP A 607 24.18 40.80 -6.65
CA ASP A 607 25.20 41.15 -7.64
C ASP A 607 26.61 41.02 -7.06
N ARG A 608 26.82 41.58 -5.85
CA ARG A 608 28.10 41.51 -5.15
C ARG A 608 28.52 40.08 -4.82
N TYR A 609 27.58 39.25 -4.37
CA TYR A 609 27.85 37.82 -4.15
C TYR A 609 28.22 37.11 -5.47
N LEU A 610 27.50 37.38 -6.56
CA LEU A 610 27.80 36.77 -7.87
C LEU A 610 29.16 37.23 -8.42
N GLU A 611 29.57 38.48 -8.21
CA GLU A 611 30.92 38.96 -8.54
C GLU A 611 32.00 38.19 -7.78
N ILE A 612 31.81 38.00 -6.46
CA ILE A 612 32.76 37.28 -5.62
C ILE A 612 32.83 35.81 -6.05
N ALA A 613 31.68 35.15 -6.22
CA ALA A 613 31.63 33.74 -6.65
C ALA A 613 32.30 33.53 -8.01
N ASP A 614 32.02 34.42 -8.98
CA ASP A 614 32.64 34.36 -10.31
C ASP A 614 34.16 34.56 -10.26
N SER A 615 34.66 35.41 -9.35
CA SER A 615 36.10 35.60 -9.15
C SER A 615 36.83 34.35 -8.64
N HIS A 616 36.09 33.42 -8.02
CA HIS A 616 36.56 32.09 -7.62
C HIS A 616 36.23 30.97 -8.63
N GLY A 617 35.68 31.32 -9.79
CA GLY A 617 35.25 30.34 -10.80
C GLY A 617 34.01 29.53 -10.39
N ILE A 618 33.19 30.07 -9.46
CA ILE A 618 32.03 29.39 -8.89
C ILE A 618 30.73 29.93 -9.51
N ARG A 619 29.92 29.03 -10.08
CA ARG A 619 28.56 29.36 -10.55
C ARG A 619 27.49 29.00 -9.53
N THR A 620 26.40 29.75 -9.51
CA THR A 620 25.40 29.64 -8.44
C THR A 620 24.13 28.92 -8.85
N MET A 621 23.69 27.97 -8.03
CA MET A 621 22.31 27.48 -7.99
C MET A 621 21.54 28.31 -6.96
N PHE A 622 20.59 29.14 -7.39
CA PHE A 622 19.76 29.89 -6.45
C PHE A 622 18.52 29.10 -6.04
N VAL A 623 18.19 29.12 -4.75
CA VAL A 623 16.98 28.53 -4.17
C VAL A 623 15.99 29.65 -3.81
N PHE A 624 14.78 29.64 -4.39
CA PHE A 624 13.79 30.69 -4.15
C PHE A 624 13.09 30.60 -2.79
N PHE A 625 12.66 29.40 -2.45
CA PHE A 625 11.82 29.09 -1.30
C PHE A 625 12.38 27.90 -0.53
N ASP A 626 12.05 27.83 0.75
CA ASP A 626 12.55 26.82 1.68
C ASP A 626 11.48 26.45 2.73
N GLY A 627 11.18 25.15 2.82
CA GLY A 627 10.15 24.59 3.70
C GLY A 627 10.63 24.23 5.10
N VAL A 628 11.94 24.34 5.36
CA VAL A 628 12.58 24.09 6.66
C VAL A 628 13.14 25.38 7.27
N TRP A 629 13.38 25.51 8.58
CA TRP A 629 12.87 24.72 9.70
C TRP A 629 11.86 25.58 10.48
N HIS A 630 12.26 26.76 10.95
CA HIS A 630 11.36 27.63 11.73
C HIS A 630 10.32 28.36 10.85
N PRO A 631 9.00 28.20 11.09
CA PRO A 631 7.95 28.65 10.16
C PRO A 631 7.65 30.14 10.19
N ASN A 632 8.18 30.89 11.16
CA ASN A 632 7.88 32.31 11.36
C ASN A 632 9.15 33.15 11.21
N PRO A 633 9.60 33.44 9.98
CA PRO A 633 10.72 34.36 9.74
C PRO A 633 10.34 35.80 10.13
N VAL A 634 11.31 36.54 10.67
CA VAL A 634 11.14 37.95 11.07
C VAL A 634 12.36 38.74 10.60
N ALA A 635 12.14 39.89 9.95
CA ALA A 635 13.22 40.79 9.53
C ALA A 635 13.97 41.41 10.73
N GLY A 636 15.18 41.87 10.49
CA GLY A 636 16.05 42.49 11.50
C GLY A 636 17.04 41.50 12.11
N LEU A 637 17.43 41.77 13.36
CA LEU A 637 18.41 40.96 14.09
C LEU A 637 17.90 39.51 14.23
N GLN A 638 18.67 38.55 13.75
CA GLN A 638 18.33 37.13 13.85
C GLN A 638 18.74 36.56 15.22
N PRO A 639 18.08 35.48 15.69
CA PRO A 639 18.43 34.82 16.94
C PRO A 639 19.90 34.36 16.96
N GLN A 640 20.50 34.33 18.15
CA GLN A 640 21.81 33.70 18.31
C GLN A 640 21.67 32.17 18.19
N PRO A 641 22.71 31.47 17.69
CA PRO A 641 22.71 30.01 17.67
C PRO A 641 22.53 29.43 19.08
N LEU A 642 21.71 28.40 19.21
CA LEU A 642 21.63 27.61 20.45
C LEU A 642 22.87 26.73 20.51
N PRO A 643 23.78 26.92 21.48
CA PRO A 643 25.05 26.19 21.49
C PRO A 643 24.84 24.68 21.43
N GLY A 644 25.55 24.01 20.51
CA GLY A 644 25.49 22.56 20.38
C GLY A 644 24.29 22.01 19.60
N VAL A 645 23.50 22.87 18.94
CA VAL A 645 22.24 22.47 18.28
C VAL A 645 22.32 22.74 16.77
N HIS A 646 22.11 21.68 15.99
CA HIS A 646 22.10 21.71 14.53
C HIS A 646 21.07 22.72 13.99
N ASN A 647 21.50 23.65 13.15
CA ASN A 647 20.67 24.62 12.43
C ASN A 647 19.67 25.39 13.31
N SER A 648 19.99 25.69 14.56
CA SER A 648 19.05 26.22 15.56
C SER A 648 18.27 27.49 15.18
N GLY A 649 18.74 28.27 14.20
CA GLY A 649 18.11 29.51 13.77
C GLY A 649 17.67 29.56 12.32
N TRP A 650 17.63 28.43 11.62
CA TRP A 650 17.21 28.39 10.22
C TRP A 650 15.69 28.62 10.06
N VAL A 651 15.28 29.44 9.09
CA VAL A 651 13.90 29.90 8.93
C VAL A 651 13.34 29.57 7.55
N GLN A 652 12.01 29.50 7.42
CA GLN A 652 11.34 29.23 6.15
C GLN A 652 11.20 30.48 5.28
N SER A 653 11.13 30.27 3.96
CA SER A 653 10.73 31.30 2.98
C SER A 653 9.79 30.67 1.94
N PRO A 654 8.53 31.12 1.80
CA PRO A 654 7.88 32.11 2.63
C PRO A 654 7.56 31.53 4.02
N GLY A 655 7.35 32.41 4.99
CA GLY A 655 6.85 32.00 6.30
C GLY A 655 5.44 31.40 6.24
N ARG A 656 5.08 30.58 7.24
CA ARG A 656 3.81 29.87 7.36
C ARG A 656 2.58 30.71 7.05
N LYS A 657 2.52 31.96 7.54
CA LYS A 657 1.36 32.85 7.31
C LYS A 657 1.11 33.12 5.83
N ILE A 658 2.18 33.29 5.07
CA ILE A 658 2.12 33.55 3.63
C ILE A 658 1.88 32.24 2.88
N LEU A 659 2.47 31.14 3.33
CA LEU A 659 2.24 29.81 2.74
C LEU A 659 0.77 29.39 2.86
N ASP A 660 0.13 29.62 4.01
CA ASP A 660 -1.26 29.22 4.26
C ASP A 660 -2.31 30.07 3.54
N ASP A 661 -1.95 31.30 3.16
CA ASP A 661 -2.83 32.25 2.50
C ASP A 661 -2.62 32.27 0.97
N PRO A 662 -3.59 31.81 0.15
CA PRO A 662 -3.48 31.85 -1.31
C PRO A 662 -3.18 33.24 -1.89
N ALA A 663 -3.70 34.31 -1.29
CA ALA A 663 -3.42 35.69 -1.73
C ALA A 663 -1.98 36.10 -1.35
N GLY A 664 -1.54 35.72 -0.15
CA GLY A 664 -0.15 35.83 0.29
C GLY A 664 0.81 35.12 -0.67
N GLN A 665 0.49 33.90 -1.10
CA GLN A 665 1.27 33.19 -2.12
C GLN A 665 1.35 33.99 -3.43
N ASP A 666 0.22 34.50 -3.93
CA ASP A 666 0.20 35.26 -5.18
C ASP A 666 1.04 36.55 -5.11
N ALA A 667 1.15 37.15 -3.91
CA ALA A 667 2.01 38.30 -3.65
C ALA A 667 3.52 38.00 -3.76
N LEU A 668 3.93 36.73 -3.83
CA LEU A 668 5.33 36.35 -4.06
C LEU A 668 5.73 36.37 -5.54
N LYS A 669 4.76 36.46 -6.46
CA LYS A 669 5.03 36.48 -7.90
C LYS A 669 5.99 37.60 -8.35
N PRO A 670 5.86 38.87 -7.88
CA PRO A 670 6.79 39.92 -8.27
C PRO A 670 8.23 39.66 -7.81
N TYR A 671 8.41 39.05 -6.63
CA TYR A 671 9.73 38.62 -6.14
C TYR A 671 10.34 37.60 -7.10
N VAL A 672 9.66 36.47 -7.34
CA VAL A 672 10.15 35.40 -8.22
C VAL A 672 10.46 35.94 -9.62
N GLN A 673 9.53 36.68 -10.23
CA GLN A 673 9.70 37.13 -11.60
C GLN A 673 10.71 38.28 -11.75
N SER A 674 10.89 39.13 -10.75
CA SER A 674 11.91 40.21 -10.83
C SER A 674 13.32 39.65 -10.73
N VAL A 675 13.55 38.70 -9.81
CA VAL A 675 14.84 38.00 -9.68
C VAL A 675 15.15 37.23 -10.96
N LEU A 676 14.22 36.41 -11.45
CA LEU A 676 14.43 35.66 -12.69
C LEU A 676 14.68 36.56 -13.89
N ARG A 677 13.95 37.68 -14.03
CA ARG A 677 14.15 38.60 -15.17
C ARG A 677 15.50 39.29 -15.13
N ARG A 678 15.98 39.67 -13.94
CA ARG A 678 17.28 40.34 -13.79
C ARG A 678 18.43 39.43 -14.23
N TYR A 679 18.34 38.14 -13.92
CA TYR A 679 19.42 37.16 -14.13
C TYR A 679 19.10 36.10 -15.19
N ALA A 680 18.11 36.36 -16.06
CA ALA A 680 17.58 35.39 -17.02
C ALA A 680 18.66 34.81 -17.95
N ASP A 681 19.65 35.61 -18.30
CA ASP A 681 20.75 35.26 -19.21
C ASP A 681 22.13 35.41 -18.55
N ASP A 682 22.18 35.56 -17.23
CA ASP A 682 23.44 35.68 -16.48
C ASP A 682 24.12 34.31 -16.35
N SER A 683 25.29 34.15 -16.97
CA SER A 683 26.06 32.90 -16.98
C SER A 683 26.64 32.51 -15.61
N ARG A 684 26.70 33.45 -14.66
CA ARG A 684 27.12 33.19 -13.28
C ARG A 684 26.05 32.40 -12.52
N VAL A 685 24.81 32.42 -12.98
CA VAL A 685 23.74 31.54 -12.49
C VAL A 685 23.73 30.25 -13.31
N LEU A 686 23.85 29.12 -12.62
CA LEU A 686 23.88 27.80 -13.25
C LEU A 686 22.47 27.22 -13.45
N ILE A 687 21.63 27.29 -12.41
CA ILE A 687 20.34 26.59 -12.34
C ILE A 687 19.46 27.23 -11.27
N TRP A 688 18.14 27.15 -11.44
CA TRP A 688 17.16 27.66 -10.48
C TRP A 688 16.48 26.51 -9.74
N ASP A 689 16.69 26.45 -8.43
CA ASP A 689 15.93 25.58 -7.52
C ASP A 689 14.73 26.35 -6.98
N LEU A 690 13.52 25.87 -7.27
CA LEU A 690 12.33 26.67 -7.02
C LEU A 690 11.83 26.57 -5.58
N PHE A 691 12.04 25.44 -4.89
CA PHE A 691 11.53 25.24 -3.54
C PHE A 691 12.24 24.07 -2.85
N ASN A 692 13.06 24.35 -1.84
CA ASN A 692 13.67 23.33 -1.01
C ASN A 692 12.64 22.71 -0.04
N GLU A 693 12.61 21.38 0.01
CA GLU A 693 11.77 20.57 0.92
C GLU A 693 10.36 21.14 1.20
N PRO A 694 9.56 21.37 0.14
CA PRO A 694 8.37 22.22 0.18
C PRO A 694 7.35 21.83 1.26
N ASP A 695 7.23 20.53 1.54
CA ASP A 695 6.24 19.97 2.45
C ASP A 695 6.81 19.41 3.76
N ASN A 696 8.02 19.81 4.18
CA ASN A 696 8.62 19.32 5.41
C ASN A 696 7.82 19.75 6.66
N GLY A 697 7.47 18.82 7.55
CA GLY A 697 6.63 19.07 8.71
C GLY A 697 7.34 19.60 9.97
N ASN A 698 8.69 19.62 10.01
CA ASN A 698 9.52 20.17 11.09
C ASN A 698 9.22 19.68 12.53
N GLY A 699 8.46 18.58 12.69
CA GLY A 699 7.83 18.21 13.97
C GLY A 699 8.78 17.81 15.10
N ASN A 700 10.04 17.48 14.79
CA ASN A 700 11.04 17.04 15.76
C ASN A 700 12.18 18.05 15.99
N SER A 701 12.17 19.19 15.30
CA SER A 701 13.24 20.17 15.37
C SER A 701 13.12 21.04 16.63
N TYR A 702 14.26 21.28 17.27
CA TYR A 702 14.44 22.18 18.42
C TYR A 702 13.55 21.89 19.64
N GLY A 703 13.10 20.65 19.85
CA GLY A 703 12.22 20.32 20.98
C GLY A 703 10.85 21.00 20.93
N LEU A 704 10.43 21.52 19.77
CA LEU A 704 9.16 22.22 19.56
C LEU A 704 7.98 21.26 19.33
N ALA A 705 8.20 19.96 19.50
CA ALA A 705 7.17 18.94 19.41
C ALA A 705 6.01 19.26 20.37
N GLY A 706 4.81 19.48 19.82
CA GLY A 706 3.60 19.84 20.58
C GLY A 706 3.29 21.34 20.67
N GLN A 707 4.14 22.23 20.16
CA GLN A 707 3.88 23.68 20.18
C GLN A 707 3.02 24.20 19.00
N ASN A 708 2.62 23.32 18.06
CA ASN A 708 1.79 23.64 16.88
C ASN A 708 2.25 24.88 16.07
N LEU A 709 3.56 25.10 16.01
CA LEU A 709 4.15 26.24 15.31
C LEU A 709 4.06 26.09 13.79
N GLU A 710 3.95 24.87 13.29
CA GLU A 710 3.81 24.54 11.87
C GLU A 710 2.34 24.41 11.43
N LEU A 711 2.09 24.52 10.13
CA LEU A 711 0.81 24.10 9.55
C LEU A 711 0.55 22.61 9.81
N ASN A 712 -0.74 22.25 9.83
CA ASN A 712 -1.11 20.83 9.79
C ASN A 712 -0.41 20.17 8.58
N PRO A 713 0.19 18.97 8.70
CA PRO A 713 0.98 18.36 7.63
C PRO A 713 0.25 18.19 6.30
N ASP A 714 -1.05 17.89 6.33
CA ASP A 714 -1.86 17.74 5.12
C ASP A 714 -2.10 19.10 4.46
N VAL A 715 -2.38 20.12 5.27
CA VAL A 715 -2.53 21.51 4.83
C VAL A 715 -1.21 22.05 4.28
N LYS A 716 -0.08 21.80 4.96
CA LYS A 716 1.25 22.22 4.49
C LYS A 716 1.55 21.61 3.13
N ARG A 717 1.33 20.29 2.97
CA ARG A 717 1.49 19.59 1.68
C ARG A 717 0.67 20.22 0.58
N GLN A 718 -0.61 20.47 0.83
CA GLN A 718 -1.50 21.09 -0.15
C GLN A 718 -1.02 22.50 -0.54
N ARG A 719 -0.73 23.35 0.44
CA ARG A 719 -0.31 24.74 0.23
C ARG A 719 1.04 24.84 -0.47
N ALA A 720 1.98 23.97 -0.12
CA ALA A 720 3.27 23.90 -0.75
C ALA A 720 3.17 23.44 -2.22
N GLN A 721 2.30 22.46 -2.51
CA GLN A 721 2.01 22.04 -3.88
C GLN A 721 1.41 23.18 -4.71
N GLU A 722 0.45 23.93 -4.15
CA GLU A 722 -0.17 25.10 -4.81
C GLU A 722 0.87 26.19 -5.13
N LEU A 723 1.70 26.57 -4.15
CA LEU A 723 2.77 27.55 -4.37
C LEU A 723 3.81 27.05 -5.38
N LEU A 724 4.16 25.76 -5.32
CA LEU A 724 5.13 25.20 -6.24
C LEU A 724 4.64 25.21 -7.69
N GLU A 725 3.37 24.86 -7.93
CA GLU A 725 2.77 24.93 -9.27
C GLU A 725 2.79 26.37 -9.80
N LYS A 726 2.41 27.34 -8.96
CA LYS A 726 2.48 28.77 -9.29
C LYS A 726 3.90 29.19 -9.66
N THR A 727 4.89 28.75 -8.89
CA THR A 727 6.30 29.12 -9.06
C THR A 727 6.86 28.60 -10.38
N PHE A 728 6.58 27.34 -10.75
CA PHE A 728 6.90 26.84 -12.09
C PHE A 728 6.27 27.71 -13.17
N ARG A 729 4.96 28.01 -13.09
CA ARG A 729 4.28 28.86 -14.10
C ARG A 729 4.90 30.25 -14.19
N TRP A 730 5.26 30.87 -13.07
CA TRP A 730 5.89 32.19 -13.05
C TRP A 730 7.28 32.17 -13.69
N ALA A 731 8.08 31.14 -13.40
CA ALA A 731 9.40 30.97 -13.96
C ALA A 731 9.37 30.67 -15.46
N ARG A 732 8.49 29.77 -15.90
CA ARG A 732 8.28 29.47 -17.33
C ARG A 732 7.83 30.70 -18.12
N LYS A 733 7.05 31.60 -17.51
CA LYS A 733 6.66 32.87 -18.14
C LYS A 733 7.83 33.84 -18.33
N VAL A 734 8.85 33.79 -17.47
CA VAL A 734 10.09 34.56 -17.66
C VAL A 734 11.00 33.89 -18.69
N ASN A 735 10.96 32.55 -18.77
CA ASN A 735 11.76 31.74 -19.69
C ASN A 735 13.28 32.01 -19.55
N PRO A 736 13.87 31.79 -18.36
CA PRO A 736 15.30 31.94 -18.16
C PRO A 736 16.10 30.97 -19.06
N SER A 737 17.33 31.36 -19.39
CA SER A 737 18.27 30.55 -20.17
C SER A 737 18.78 29.32 -19.40
N GLN A 738 18.72 29.33 -18.07
CA GLN A 738 19.10 28.24 -17.17
C GLN A 738 17.93 27.28 -16.89
N PRO A 739 18.19 26.00 -16.55
CA PRO A 739 17.14 25.04 -16.24
C PRO A 739 16.47 25.32 -14.88
N LEU A 740 15.26 24.78 -14.72
CA LEU A 740 14.52 24.76 -13.46
C LEU A 740 14.57 23.36 -12.82
N THR A 741 14.73 23.31 -11.49
CA THR A 741 14.66 22.09 -10.70
C THR A 741 13.94 22.31 -9.37
N VAL A 742 13.55 21.19 -8.75
CA VAL A 742 13.07 21.06 -7.38
C VAL A 742 13.53 19.70 -6.87
N GLY A 743 14.10 19.67 -5.66
CA GLY A 743 14.62 18.46 -5.04
C GLY A 743 13.52 17.49 -4.58
N LEU A 744 13.60 16.24 -5.04
CA LEU A 744 12.87 15.12 -4.45
C LEU A 744 13.54 14.71 -3.13
N TRP A 745 12.94 15.07 -2.01
CA TRP A 745 13.62 15.02 -0.70
C TRP A 745 13.16 13.88 0.21
N THR A 746 11.93 13.37 0.05
CA THR A 746 11.39 12.31 0.91
C THR A 746 10.42 11.38 0.16
N GLY A 747 10.25 10.16 0.67
CA GLY A 747 9.37 9.15 0.10
C GLY A 747 9.94 8.37 -1.10
N ASP A 748 9.09 7.54 -1.70
CA ASP A 748 9.40 6.76 -2.91
C ASP A 748 8.79 7.45 -4.13
N TYR A 749 9.56 8.36 -4.72
CA TYR A 749 9.10 9.18 -5.84
C TYR A 749 9.19 8.49 -7.21
N ILE A 750 9.79 7.31 -7.31
CA ILE A 750 9.88 6.56 -8.58
C ILE A 750 8.67 5.63 -8.72
N ASN A 751 8.41 4.80 -7.71
CA ASN A 751 7.36 3.79 -7.81
C ASN A 751 6.03 4.31 -7.27
N ARG A 752 6.04 5.29 -6.37
CA ARG A 752 4.82 5.87 -5.77
C ARG A 752 4.92 7.37 -5.54
N PRO A 753 5.10 8.16 -6.61
CA PRO A 753 5.17 9.60 -6.48
C PRO A 753 3.89 10.13 -5.80
N ARG A 754 4.06 10.88 -4.71
CA ARG A 754 2.98 11.70 -4.14
C ARG A 754 2.58 12.76 -5.17
N PRO A 755 1.41 13.41 -5.05
CA PRO A 755 0.99 14.45 -5.99
C PRO A 755 2.03 15.57 -6.20
N ILE A 756 2.70 16.01 -5.12
CA ILE A 756 3.79 16.98 -5.21
C ILE A 756 5.04 16.42 -5.90
N ASP A 757 5.38 15.13 -5.71
CA ASP A 757 6.51 14.48 -6.39
C ASP A 757 6.24 14.33 -7.88
N ARG A 758 4.98 14.01 -8.27
CA ARG A 758 4.55 13.97 -9.68
C ARG A 758 4.65 15.34 -10.33
N LEU A 759 4.21 16.39 -9.62
CA LEU A 759 4.35 17.78 -10.07
C LEU A 759 5.82 18.12 -10.34
N VAL A 760 6.73 17.75 -9.44
CA VAL A 760 8.19 17.92 -9.60
C VAL A 760 8.72 17.14 -10.80
N LEU A 761 8.45 15.84 -10.88
CA LEU A 761 8.90 14.97 -11.98
C LEU A 761 8.37 15.41 -13.35
N ASP A 762 7.15 15.95 -13.40
CA ASP A 762 6.52 16.42 -14.62
C ASP A 762 7.03 17.77 -15.09
N ASN A 763 7.70 18.56 -14.24
CA ASN A 763 8.02 19.96 -14.51
C ASN A 763 9.49 20.33 -14.39
N ASN A 764 10.32 19.51 -13.74
CA ASN A 764 11.77 19.69 -13.71
C ASN A 764 12.40 19.61 -15.11
N ASP A 765 13.27 20.55 -15.44
CA ASP A 765 14.14 20.47 -16.63
C ASP A 765 15.26 19.46 -16.41
N VAL A 766 15.88 19.57 -15.24
CA VAL A 766 16.91 18.70 -14.67
C VAL A 766 16.36 18.13 -13.38
N HIS A 767 16.52 16.82 -13.13
CA HIS A 767 16.06 16.25 -11.88
C HIS A 767 17.04 16.55 -10.74
N SER A 768 16.52 16.82 -9.55
CA SER A 768 17.35 16.86 -8.34
C SER A 768 16.70 16.12 -7.18
N PHE A 769 17.50 15.68 -6.21
CA PHE A 769 17.03 14.88 -5.07
C PHE A 769 17.98 14.97 -3.86
N HIS A 770 17.48 14.59 -2.67
CA HIS A 770 18.27 14.47 -1.44
C HIS A 770 18.53 12.99 -1.09
N THR A 771 19.72 12.68 -0.59
CA THR A 771 20.00 11.37 0.01
C THR A 771 21.06 11.41 1.10
N TYR A 772 20.65 11.23 2.35
CA TYR A 772 21.58 11.06 3.47
C TYR A 772 21.88 9.59 3.81
N GLY A 773 21.57 8.67 2.90
CA GLY A 773 21.87 7.25 3.05
C GLY A 773 23.26 6.89 2.52
N GLY A 774 23.83 5.79 3.03
CA GLY A 774 25.15 5.32 2.61
C GLY A 774 25.24 4.89 1.13
N PRO A 775 26.43 4.46 0.68
CA PRO A 775 26.79 4.34 -0.74
C PRO A 775 25.83 3.53 -1.60
N GLN A 776 25.35 2.38 -1.10
CA GLN A 776 24.43 1.52 -1.87
C GLN A 776 23.05 2.16 -2.03
N THR A 777 22.55 2.83 -1.00
CA THR A 777 21.26 3.54 -1.04
C THR A 777 21.33 4.74 -1.98
N ALA A 778 22.44 5.49 -1.91
CA ALA A 778 22.69 6.62 -2.78
C ALA A 778 22.76 6.20 -4.26
N ARG A 779 23.54 5.15 -4.58
CA ARG A 779 23.64 4.60 -5.94
C ARG A 779 22.28 4.22 -6.52
N ARG A 780 21.49 3.45 -5.78
CA ARG A 780 20.17 2.98 -6.25
C ARG A 780 19.26 4.15 -6.63
N LYS A 781 19.16 5.17 -5.75
CA LYS A 781 18.36 6.36 -6.04
C LYS A 781 18.83 7.10 -7.30
N MET A 782 20.15 7.19 -7.50
CA MET A 782 20.72 7.81 -8.69
C MET A 782 20.37 7.03 -9.95
N GLU A 783 20.54 5.71 -9.95
CA GLU A 783 20.23 4.84 -11.08
C GLU A 783 18.75 4.91 -11.46
N ASP A 784 17.85 4.87 -10.47
CA ASP A 784 16.40 4.95 -10.70
C ASP A 784 16.00 6.31 -11.32
N LEU A 785 16.58 7.42 -10.85
CA LEU A 785 16.29 8.76 -11.37
C LEU A 785 16.94 9.00 -12.74
N LEU A 786 18.14 8.47 -12.98
CA LEU A 786 18.81 8.55 -14.28
C LEU A 786 18.04 7.79 -15.37
N ALA A 787 17.35 6.70 -15.00
CA ALA A 787 16.48 5.97 -15.91
C ALA A 787 15.33 6.81 -16.50
N LEU A 788 15.01 7.97 -15.89
CA LEU A 788 14.03 8.93 -16.41
C LEU A 788 14.55 9.78 -17.58
N GLY A 789 15.82 9.61 -17.97
CA GLY A 789 16.39 10.15 -19.20
C GLY A 789 16.74 11.64 -19.15
N ARG A 790 16.91 12.22 -17.96
CA ARG A 790 17.31 13.63 -17.75
C ARG A 790 18.56 13.70 -16.88
N PRO A 791 19.34 14.80 -16.96
CA PRO A 791 20.43 15.04 -16.04
C PRO A 791 19.95 15.04 -14.59
N LEU A 792 20.85 14.70 -13.68
CA LEU A 792 20.55 14.50 -12.27
C LEU A 792 21.53 15.26 -11.38
N LEU A 793 21.00 15.88 -10.32
CA LEU A 793 21.76 16.56 -9.28
C LEU A 793 21.36 16.01 -7.91
N CYS A 794 22.33 15.61 -7.09
CA CYS A 794 22.12 15.33 -5.69
C CYS A 794 22.35 16.63 -4.91
N THR A 795 21.27 17.27 -4.44
CA THR A 795 21.36 18.61 -3.83
C THR A 795 21.74 18.58 -2.35
N GLU A 796 21.64 17.41 -1.70
CA GLU A 796 22.09 17.18 -0.33
C GLU A 796 22.45 15.69 -0.12
N TYR A 797 23.64 15.39 0.44
CA TYR A 797 24.00 14.01 0.79
C TYR A 797 24.88 13.78 2.02
N MET A 798 25.78 14.69 2.37
CA MET A 798 26.74 14.47 3.47
C MET A 798 26.04 14.29 4.80
N ALA A 799 26.30 13.19 5.51
CA ALA A 799 25.85 12.94 6.88
C ALA A 799 26.71 11.80 7.46
N ARG A 800 27.86 12.14 8.04
CA ARG A 800 28.87 11.12 8.43
C ARG A 800 28.31 10.07 9.39
N GLY A 801 27.48 10.49 10.36
CA GLY A 801 26.80 9.58 11.29
C GLY A 801 25.83 8.57 10.65
N ASN A 802 25.39 8.82 9.41
CA ASN A 802 24.50 7.94 8.65
C ASN A 802 25.24 7.10 7.59
N ASN A 803 26.57 7.00 7.69
CA ASN A 803 27.44 6.36 6.69
C ASN A 803 27.34 7.01 5.29
N SER A 804 26.87 8.26 5.21
CA SER A 804 26.90 9.06 3.98
C SER A 804 28.09 10.02 4.03
N THR A 805 29.23 9.55 3.50
CA THR A 805 30.53 10.23 3.59
C THR A 805 31.04 10.63 2.21
N PHE A 806 32.05 11.51 2.17
CA PHE A 806 32.68 11.88 0.90
C PHE A 806 33.30 10.64 0.24
N ALA A 807 34.03 9.84 1.01
CA ALA A 807 34.65 8.60 0.55
C ALA A 807 33.65 7.58 0.00
N GLY A 808 32.45 7.51 0.59
CA GLY A 808 31.43 6.54 0.20
C GLY A 808 30.58 6.97 -1.00
N VAL A 809 30.14 8.22 -1.03
CA VAL A 809 29.07 8.68 -1.95
C VAL A 809 29.62 9.52 -3.10
N LEU A 810 30.64 10.36 -2.86
CA LEU A 810 31.14 11.28 -3.88
C LEU A 810 31.74 10.57 -5.12
N PRO A 811 32.49 9.45 -4.99
CA PRO A 811 32.94 8.68 -6.16
C PRO A 811 31.78 8.15 -7.01
N ILE A 812 30.67 7.75 -6.38
CA ILE A 812 29.48 7.25 -7.09
C ILE A 812 28.80 8.37 -7.86
N LEU A 813 28.66 9.54 -7.23
CA LEU A 813 28.14 10.75 -7.90
C LEU A 813 28.98 11.09 -9.13
N LYS A 814 30.31 11.03 -9.03
CA LYS A 814 31.23 11.25 -10.17
C LYS A 814 31.03 10.19 -11.25
N GLU A 815 31.07 8.91 -10.88
CA GLU A 815 30.94 7.77 -11.79
C GLU A 815 29.65 7.85 -12.62
N LEU A 816 28.54 8.20 -11.98
CA LEU A 816 27.22 8.31 -12.62
C LEU A 816 26.98 9.69 -13.27
N ASN A 817 27.97 10.58 -13.25
CA ASN A 817 27.89 11.96 -13.72
C ASN A 817 26.71 12.74 -13.10
N VAL A 818 26.44 12.53 -11.82
CA VAL A 818 25.41 13.22 -11.04
C VAL A 818 26.05 14.39 -10.31
N GLY A 819 25.52 15.61 -10.49
CA GLY A 819 26.05 16.79 -9.80
C GLY A 819 25.93 16.64 -8.28
N ALA A 820 26.93 17.13 -7.53
CA ALA A 820 27.09 16.82 -6.12
C ALA A 820 27.09 18.10 -5.27
N TYR A 821 26.10 18.23 -4.38
CA TYR A 821 26.04 19.28 -3.38
C TYR A 821 25.91 18.67 -1.98
N ASN A 822 26.85 18.95 -1.08
CA ASN A 822 26.70 18.55 0.32
C ASN A 822 25.95 19.62 1.13
N TRP A 823 25.25 19.19 2.17
CA TRP A 823 24.79 20.10 3.24
C TRP A 823 25.99 20.40 4.15
N GLY A 824 26.05 21.61 4.72
CA GLY A 824 27.18 22.13 5.50
C GLY A 824 28.41 22.50 4.66
N PHE A 825 29.24 23.42 5.14
CA PHE A 825 30.48 23.81 4.44
C PHE A 825 31.54 24.29 5.43
N VAL A 826 31.26 25.38 6.14
CA VAL A 826 32.12 25.94 7.19
C VAL A 826 31.38 25.88 8.53
N ASN A 827 32.03 25.38 9.57
CA ASN A 827 31.52 25.35 10.93
C ASN A 827 31.32 26.79 11.45
N GLY A 828 30.11 27.31 11.26
CA GLY A 828 29.71 28.67 11.62
C GLY A 828 28.45 28.73 12.48
N ARG A 829 27.74 29.85 12.41
CA ARG A 829 26.52 30.09 13.21
C ARG A 829 25.40 29.09 12.92
N SER A 830 25.35 28.47 11.74
CA SER A 830 24.40 27.39 11.42
C SER A 830 24.65 26.09 12.21
N GLN A 831 25.86 25.88 12.74
CA GLN A 831 26.23 24.73 13.57
C GLN A 831 25.95 23.36 12.93
N THR A 832 26.17 23.24 11.62
CA THR A 832 25.93 22.00 10.87
C THR A 832 26.93 20.88 11.15
N ILE A 833 27.95 21.11 11.97
CA ILE A 833 28.76 20.04 12.58
C ILE A 833 27.95 19.12 13.49
N TYR A 834 26.85 19.60 14.10
CA TYR A 834 26.04 18.80 15.01
C TYR A 834 25.03 17.92 14.24
N PRO A 835 24.84 16.66 14.66
CA PRO A 835 23.79 15.79 14.12
C PRO A 835 22.38 16.24 14.49
N TRP A 836 21.37 15.79 13.74
CA TRP A 836 19.96 16.14 13.99
C TRP A 836 19.45 15.71 15.37
N ASP A 837 20.07 14.70 16.01
CA ASP A 837 19.71 14.30 17.37
C ASP A 837 20.01 15.40 18.41
N SER A 838 20.87 16.38 18.09
CA SER A 838 21.16 17.55 18.92
C SER A 838 19.95 18.44 19.18
N TRP A 839 18.86 18.27 18.42
CA TRP A 839 17.57 18.90 18.73
C TRP A 839 16.94 18.39 20.04
N GLN A 840 17.41 17.24 20.54
CA GLN A 840 16.89 16.58 21.74
C GLN A 840 18.00 16.24 22.74
N ALA A 841 19.19 15.92 22.25
CA ALA A 841 20.36 15.60 23.04
C ALA A 841 21.23 16.85 23.26
N ALA A 842 21.67 17.07 24.50
CA ALA A 842 22.60 18.14 24.80
C ALA A 842 24.04 17.72 24.45
N TYR A 843 24.70 18.50 23.60
CA TYR A 843 26.12 18.34 23.29
C TYR A 843 26.95 19.34 24.11
N THR A 844 27.86 18.84 24.95
CA THR A 844 28.76 19.66 25.77
C THR A 844 30.13 19.90 25.13
N SER A 845 30.39 19.27 23.97
CA SER A 845 31.60 19.42 23.17
C SER A 845 31.30 19.28 21.68
N MET A 846 32.27 19.58 20.82
CA MET A 846 32.13 19.32 19.38
C MET A 846 31.98 17.81 19.14
N PRO A 847 31.07 17.38 18.25
CA PRO A 847 30.86 15.97 17.96
C PRO A 847 32.07 15.40 17.22
N ASP A 848 32.34 14.11 17.38
CA ASP A 848 33.29 13.36 16.55
C ASP A 848 32.63 12.02 16.16
N PRO A 849 32.32 11.79 14.87
CA PRO A 849 32.63 12.65 13.74
C PRO A 849 31.77 13.92 13.62
N TRP A 850 32.28 14.94 12.92
CA TRP A 850 31.46 16.09 12.47
C TRP A 850 30.36 15.61 11.52
N PHE A 851 29.17 16.21 11.59
CA PHE A 851 28.05 15.72 10.80
C PHE A 851 28.12 16.11 9.33
N HIS A 852 28.19 17.41 9.03
CA HIS A 852 28.15 17.94 7.65
C HIS A 852 29.38 18.74 7.22
N ASP A 853 29.86 19.67 8.05
CA ASP A 853 30.85 20.67 7.62
C ASP A 853 32.20 20.08 7.23
N ILE A 854 32.92 20.84 6.41
CA ILE A 854 34.23 20.49 5.84
C ILE A 854 35.34 21.30 6.51
N PHE A 855 35.09 22.58 6.80
CA PHE A 855 36.11 23.51 7.27
C PHE A 855 35.78 24.11 8.64
N HIS A 856 36.83 24.38 9.39
CA HIS A 856 36.81 25.40 10.43
C HIS A 856 36.76 26.81 9.80
N THR A 857 36.37 27.83 10.57
CA THR A 857 36.29 29.22 10.09
C THR A 857 37.63 29.78 9.58
N ASP A 858 38.75 29.28 10.11
CA ASP A 858 40.12 29.61 9.68
C ASP A 858 40.58 28.87 8.41
N GLY A 859 39.72 28.04 7.82
CA GLY A 859 40.00 27.30 6.58
C GLY A 859 40.76 25.98 6.79
N ARG A 860 41.05 25.57 8.03
CA ARG A 860 41.56 24.22 8.29
C ARG A 860 40.47 23.19 7.99
N ALA A 861 40.83 22.12 7.29
CA ALA A 861 39.93 20.99 7.07
C ALA A 861 39.63 20.25 8.38
N TYR A 862 38.40 19.76 8.54
CA TYR A 862 38.05 18.78 9.56
C TYR A 862 38.81 17.47 9.34
N ASP A 863 38.79 16.98 8.09
CA ASP A 863 39.56 15.83 7.64
C ASP A 863 40.23 16.16 6.30
N SER A 864 41.57 16.19 6.29
CA SER A 864 42.34 16.46 5.07
C SER A 864 42.10 15.41 3.98
N ALA A 865 41.86 14.15 4.34
CA ALA A 865 41.63 13.08 3.37
C ALA A 865 40.35 13.29 2.56
N GLU A 866 39.33 13.89 3.18
CA GLU A 866 38.09 14.28 2.48
C GLU A 866 38.35 15.43 1.50
N THR A 867 39.06 16.48 1.94
CA THR A 867 39.40 17.60 1.04
C THR A 867 40.30 17.19 -0.12
N ASP A 868 41.23 16.25 0.10
CA ASP A 868 42.07 15.68 -0.95
C ASP A 868 41.29 14.78 -1.90
N LEU A 869 40.27 14.07 -1.41
CA LEU A 869 39.35 13.31 -2.27
C LEU A 869 38.53 14.24 -3.17
N ILE A 870 37.95 15.30 -2.59
CA ILE A 870 37.16 16.29 -3.35
C ILE A 870 38.03 16.89 -4.46
N ARG A 871 39.26 17.32 -4.14
CA ARG A 871 40.23 17.85 -5.11
C ARG A 871 40.58 16.84 -6.21
N ARG A 872 40.89 15.59 -5.84
CA ARG A 872 41.23 14.56 -6.85
C ARG A 872 40.08 14.27 -7.80
N LEU A 873 38.83 14.23 -7.31
CA LEU A 873 37.67 13.95 -8.15
C LEU A 873 37.27 15.13 -9.05
N SER A 874 37.53 16.37 -8.63
CA SER A 874 37.32 17.56 -9.47
C SER A 874 38.34 17.65 -10.61
N GLU A 875 39.59 17.23 -10.38
CA GLU A 875 40.65 17.20 -11.40
C GLU A 875 40.52 16.03 -12.40
N SER A 876 39.83 14.95 -12.03
CA SER A 876 39.60 13.80 -12.91
C SER A 876 38.63 14.15 -14.05
N LYS A 877 39.08 14.09 -15.30
CA LYS A 877 38.27 14.35 -16.50
C LYS A 877 37.39 13.17 -16.87
#